data_AF-A0A3Q0GB87-F1
#
_entry.id   AF-A0A3Q0GB87-F1
#
_cell.length_a   1.000
_cell.length_b   1.000
_cell.length_c   1.000
_cell.angle_alpha   90.00
_cell.angle_beta   90.00
_cell.angle_gamma   90.00
#
_symmetry.space_group_name_H-M   'P 1'
#
loop_
_entity.id
_entity.type
_entity.pdbx_description
1 polymer ?
#
loop_
_entity_poly.entity_id
_entity_poly.type
_entity_poly.pdbx_seq_one_letter_code
_entity_poly.pdbx_strand_id
1 'polypeptide(L)'
;MLKAIVITEQPVSASVPAGYSLTLRCRAEACTSLRYQWFSQLQSACCQITGATEPDLLITARETQLYICRINDLQRNFTFSNWVKVEVHQRIARDLLPELWQGEPVIVINPTVLEVKVGKELQLQCAALGIPAPHYQWYHNGKPMEDQKKKKLLINSAKVSDSGTYLCCAANSHGEHWTNAVDVHIGTCWPDTFFATDKVALLVGNNHYQNHPNLMAPITDVFELSLLLKKLGFRVVSLLDLNKVEMMIAVNQFLQLLGKGVYAIFYYAGHGYEHSGRNYMVPIDAPQPYAPENCISVQRILHKMQQRQTALNLILLDTCRKWYNPQCALSQVQPLEPWGNTVYGYATSEDAEAYEVQDGEFSSGIFMKYLKKHILQEKKVTHMLEDVLEDIGRDPLVTGKQVMEIKHTLKEARALTDPIYPTGLTAVLWGHSCELLRETVTFPCGIQVELRFREVFSNVMHVSAKLQAPPPHIADVRLLLCRPAEMQDLAVLRGSQSDQVESLLTSLSEHEELDCVLRLCGLQKVQTDVLLQLDLHYTQLGTKQRARESLRKILRKSLVAQLFSQKKCVIPPHQEASKPTSSSYPKDGSMVPAAQKGLASLEVESGSSSQCSSQSNTCSEPEENDESDLSSLCSALLRASPGQNCS
;
A
#
# COMPACT_ATOMS: atom_id res chain seq x y z
N MET A 1 -61.37 36.58 27.80
CA MET A 1 -60.20 36.73 26.91
C MET A 1 -60.50 35.99 25.61
N LEU A 2 -60.34 36.63 24.45
CA LEU A 2 -60.29 35.91 23.18
C LEU A 2 -58.96 35.14 23.14
N LYS A 3 -58.98 33.82 22.89
CA LYS A 3 -57.74 33.10 22.58
C LYS A 3 -57.29 33.53 21.19
N ALA A 4 -56.09 34.09 21.09
CA ALA A 4 -55.44 34.36 19.81
C ALA A 4 -55.19 33.04 19.05
N ILE A 5 -54.98 33.13 17.74
CA ILE A 5 -54.57 31.99 16.92
C ILE A 5 -53.17 31.54 17.37
N VAL A 6 -53.03 30.29 17.80
CA VAL A 6 -51.75 29.70 18.21
C VAL A 6 -51.32 28.65 17.19
N ILE A 7 -50.14 28.81 16.60
CA ILE A 7 -49.57 27.80 15.68
C ILE A 7 -48.96 26.68 16.53
N THR A 8 -49.45 25.45 16.35
CA THR A 8 -49.04 24.25 17.09
C THR A 8 -48.03 23.39 16.32
N GLU A 9 -48.06 23.42 14.98
CA GLU A 9 -47.04 22.83 14.12
C GLU A 9 -46.56 23.89 13.12
N GLN A 10 -45.28 24.24 13.18
CA GLN A 10 -44.63 25.10 12.21
C GLN A 10 -44.10 24.24 11.05
N PRO A 11 -44.14 24.73 9.80
CA PRO A 11 -43.45 24.06 8.72
C PRO A 11 -41.94 24.04 8.98
N VAL A 12 -41.27 23.05 8.39
CA VAL A 12 -39.82 22.89 8.46
C VAL A 12 -39.17 23.25 7.13
N SER A 13 -37.96 23.82 7.18
CA SER A 13 -37.12 23.96 5.99
C SER A 13 -36.67 22.59 5.49
N ALA A 14 -36.33 22.46 4.21
CA ALA A 14 -35.91 21.20 3.59
C ALA A 14 -34.72 21.40 2.64
N SER A 15 -33.89 20.37 2.47
CA SER A 15 -32.78 20.30 1.51
C SER A 15 -32.93 19.02 0.70
N VAL A 16 -33.29 19.12 -0.58
CA VAL A 16 -33.78 18.00 -1.40
C VAL A 16 -33.23 18.04 -2.84
N PRO A 17 -33.15 16.90 -3.57
CA PRO A 17 -32.77 16.91 -4.98
C PRO A 17 -33.88 17.48 -5.85
N ALA A 18 -33.53 17.92 -7.07
CA ALA A 18 -34.50 18.45 -8.02
C ALA A 18 -35.60 17.43 -8.37
N GLY A 19 -36.84 17.93 -8.41
CA GLY A 19 -38.03 17.12 -8.65
C GLY A 19 -38.49 16.27 -7.47
N TYR A 20 -37.87 16.34 -6.29
CA TYR A 20 -38.36 15.62 -5.09
C TYR A 20 -39.71 16.19 -4.62
N SER A 21 -40.64 15.34 -4.21
CA SER A 21 -41.96 15.77 -3.71
C SER A 21 -42.00 15.67 -2.19
N LEU A 22 -42.37 16.76 -1.51
CA LEU A 22 -42.50 16.83 -0.06
C LEU A 22 -43.76 17.60 0.36
N THR A 23 -44.21 17.39 1.59
CA THR A 23 -45.35 18.12 2.17
C THR A 23 -44.86 19.08 3.25
N LEU A 24 -45.13 20.37 3.07
CA LEU A 24 -44.98 21.37 4.12
C LEU A 24 -46.26 21.37 4.97
N ARG A 25 -46.12 21.24 6.29
CA ARG A 25 -47.25 21.19 7.23
C ARG A 25 -47.31 22.46 8.07
N CYS A 26 -48.51 22.99 8.27
CA CYS A 26 -48.77 24.00 9.28
C CYS A 26 -50.05 23.63 10.03
N ARG A 27 -50.04 23.66 11.36
CA ARG A 27 -51.24 23.44 12.20
C ARG A 27 -51.37 24.56 13.20
N ALA A 28 -52.61 24.96 13.46
CA ALA A 28 -52.92 26.00 14.42
C ALA A 28 -54.25 25.70 15.13
N GLU A 29 -54.40 26.28 16.32
CA GLU A 29 -55.59 26.20 17.17
C GLU A 29 -56.17 27.59 17.43
N ALA A 30 -57.49 27.68 17.46
CA ALA A 30 -58.25 28.87 17.84
C ALA A 30 -59.65 28.48 18.34
N CYS A 31 -60.40 29.42 18.92
CA CYS A 31 -61.78 29.18 19.35
C CYS A 31 -62.80 29.12 18.18
N THR A 32 -62.39 29.37 16.95
CA THR A 32 -63.23 29.32 15.74
C THR A 32 -62.52 28.60 14.62
N SER A 33 -63.27 28.12 13.61
CA SER A 33 -62.72 27.52 12.39
C SER A 33 -61.65 28.40 11.74
N LEU A 34 -60.57 27.76 11.27
CA LEU A 34 -59.41 28.40 10.68
C LEU A 34 -59.40 28.24 9.16
N ARG A 35 -58.78 29.22 8.47
CA ARG A 35 -58.52 29.19 7.02
C ARG A 35 -57.06 29.44 6.74
N TYR A 36 -56.44 28.51 6.01
CA TYR A 36 -55.04 28.58 5.62
C TYR A 36 -54.93 29.21 4.22
N GLN A 37 -53.77 29.80 3.92
CA GLN A 37 -53.39 30.21 2.58
C GLN A 37 -51.86 30.25 2.50
N TRP A 38 -51.28 29.48 1.57
CA TRP A 38 -49.84 29.48 1.36
C TRP A 38 -49.38 30.51 0.32
N PHE A 39 -48.16 30.98 0.52
CA PHE A 39 -47.44 31.89 -0.37
C PHE A 39 -46.05 31.33 -0.63
N SER A 40 -45.54 31.53 -1.85
CA SER A 40 -44.16 31.25 -2.22
C SER A 40 -43.43 32.54 -2.56
N GLN A 41 -42.17 32.65 -2.15
CA GLN A 41 -41.29 33.74 -2.55
C GLN A 41 -40.06 33.19 -3.28
N LEU A 42 -39.95 33.58 -4.55
CA LEU A 42 -38.77 33.36 -5.39
C LEU A 42 -38.07 34.72 -5.56
N GLN A 43 -36.82 34.81 -5.12
CA GLN A 43 -36.06 36.06 -5.06
C GLN A 43 -36.83 37.14 -4.27
N SER A 44 -37.33 38.18 -4.94
CA SER A 44 -38.06 39.32 -4.35
C SER A 44 -39.58 39.27 -4.59
N ALA A 45 -40.08 38.34 -5.40
CA ALA A 45 -41.50 38.24 -5.72
C ALA A 45 -42.18 37.24 -4.78
N CYS A 46 -43.09 37.73 -3.93
CA CYS A 46 -43.96 36.90 -3.09
C CYS A 46 -45.32 36.75 -3.76
N CYS A 47 -45.69 35.52 -4.10
CA CYS A 47 -46.91 35.18 -4.82
C CYS A 47 -47.80 34.27 -3.97
N GLN A 48 -49.11 34.52 -4.00
CA GLN A 48 -50.09 33.59 -3.43
C GLN A 48 -50.15 32.32 -4.28
N ILE A 49 -50.10 31.15 -3.64
CA ILE A 49 -50.26 29.87 -4.34
C ILE A 49 -51.76 29.61 -4.49
N THR A 50 -52.27 29.70 -5.72
CA THR A 50 -53.70 29.50 -6.03
C THR A 50 -54.18 28.12 -5.57
N GLY A 51 -55.27 28.06 -4.81
CA GLY A 51 -55.85 26.81 -4.31
C GLY A 51 -55.13 26.19 -3.10
N ALA A 52 -53.99 26.73 -2.66
CA ALA A 52 -53.27 26.23 -1.48
C ALA A 52 -53.89 26.73 -0.16
N THR A 53 -55.12 26.28 0.12
CA THR A 53 -55.92 26.68 1.29
C THR A 53 -55.97 25.65 2.42
N GLU A 54 -55.27 24.53 2.25
CA GLU A 54 -55.17 23.44 3.21
C GLU A 54 -53.99 23.61 4.19
N PRO A 55 -54.03 22.98 5.38
CA PRO A 55 -52.94 23.03 6.35
C PRO A 55 -51.70 22.22 5.90
N ASP A 56 -51.85 21.34 4.91
CA ASP A 56 -50.76 20.62 4.25
C ASP A 56 -50.60 21.12 2.80
N LEU A 57 -49.37 21.49 2.44
CA LEU A 57 -49.00 21.90 1.09
C LEU A 57 -48.03 20.86 0.50
N LEU A 58 -48.53 20.03 -0.42
CA LEU A 58 -47.69 19.17 -1.25
C LEU A 58 -46.99 20.01 -2.33
N ILE A 59 -45.67 19.92 -2.40
CA ILE A 59 -44.85 20.60 -3.41
C ILE A 59 -43.92 19.62 -4.13
N THR A 60 -43.59 19.91 -5.38
CA THR A 60 -42.49 19.29 -6.11
C THR A 60 -41.35 20.29 -6.23
N ALA A 61 -40.22 20.01 -5.59
CA ALA A 61 -39.07 20.89 -5.44
C ALA A 61 -38.32 21.09 -6.77
N ARG A 62 -38.70 22.10 -7.55
CA ARG A 62 -38.05 22.47 -8.82
C ARG A 62 -36.93 23.49 -8.65
N GLU A 63 -37.16 24.50 -7.81
CA GLU A 63 -36.24 25.62 -7.59
C GLU A 63 -36.17 25.98 -6.10
N THR A 64 -35.06 26.60 -5.70
CA THR A 64 -34.87 27.02 -4.30
C THR A 64 -35.73 28.23 -4.00
N GLN A 65 -36.74 28.07 -3.14
CA GLN A 65 -37.68 29.13 -2.80
C GLN A 65 -38.12 29.08 -1.34
N LEU A 66 -38.66 30.21 -0.88
CA LEU A 66 -39.21 30.38 0.46
C LEU A 66 -40.72 30.15 0.45
N TYR A 67 -41.27 29.61 1.53
CA TYR A 67 -42.71 29.44 1.72
C TYR A 67 -43.15 29.97 3.09
N ILE A 68 -44.39 30.45 3.15
CA ILE A 68 -45.05 30.86 4.38
C ILE A 68 -46.55 30.55 4.30
N CYS A 69 -47.14 30.15 5.42
CA CYS A 69 -48.58 29.96 5.55
C CYS A 69 -49.19 31.11 6.33
N ARG A 70 -50.31 31.66 5.84
CA ARG A 70 -51.17 32.59 6.58
C ARG A 70 -52.37 31.85 7.12
N ILE A 71 -52.58 31.92 8.43
CA ILE A 71 -53.74 31.36 9.11
C ILE A 71 -54.67 32.51 9.51
N ASN A 72 -55.95 32.40 9.17
CA ASN A 72 -56.96 33.42 9.45
C ASN A 72 -58.13 32.77 10.21
N ASP A 73 -58.74 33.50 11.14
CA ASP A 73 -59.98 33.08 11.79
C ASP A 73 -61.23 33.70 11.12
N LEU A 74 -62.42 33.34 11.62
CA LEU A 74 -63.69 33.90 11.11
C LEU A 74 -63.90 35.38 11.50
N GLN A 75 -63.12 35.90 12.45
CA GLN A 75 -63.16 37.28 12.95
C GLN A 75 -62.18 38.20 12.21
N ARG A 76 -61.48 37.68 11.20
CA ARG A 76 -60.43 38.34 10.39
C ARG A 76 -59.13 38.64 11.14
N ASN A 77 -58.91 38.04 12.31
CA ASN A 77 -57.57 37.98 12.87
C ASN A 77 -56.73 37.05 12.01
N PHE A 78 -55.45 37.36 11.84
CA PHE A 78 -54.51 36.50 11.11
C PHE A 78 -53.16 36.42 11.80
N THR A 79 -52.48 35.30 11.56
CA THR A 79 -51.08 35.10 11.92
C THR A 79 -50.37 34.40 10.77
N PHE A 80 -49.05 34.47 10.74
CA PHE A 80 -48.22 33.80 9.75
C PHE A 80 -47.33 32.75 10.42
N SER A 81 -47.08 31.65 9.70
CA SER A 81 -46.03 30.69 10.06
C SER A 81 -44.65 31.35 9.98
N ASN A 82 -43.65 30.64 10.49
CA ASN A 82 -42.27 30.94 10.13
C ASN A 82 -42.08 30.78 8.61
N TRP A 83 -41.19 31.59 8.04
CA TRP A 83 -40.68 31.36 6.69
C TRP A 83 -39.83 30.09 6.67
N VAL A 84 -40.07 29.21 5.71
CA VAL A 84 -39.25 28.02 5.48
C VAL A 84 -38.60 28.06 4.12
N LYS A 85 -37.34 27.61 4.05
CA LYS A 85 -36.59 27.48 2.80
C LYS A 85 -36.62 26.04 2.34
N VAL A 86 -37.04 25.81 1.10
CA VAL A 86 -36.83 24.54 0.42
C VAL A 86 -35.68 24.75 -0.54
N GLU A 87 -34.52 24.18 -0.20
CA GLU A 87 -33.31 24.26 -1.00
C GLU A 87 -33.22 23.05 -1.93
N VAL A 88 -32.97 23.34 -3.21
CA VAL A 88 -33.07 22.37 -4.30
C VAL A 88 -31.72 22.20 -5.00
N HIS A 89 -31.22 20.97 -4.99
CA HIS A 89 -29.93 20.63 -5.60
C HIS A 89 -30.14 20.05 -7.01
N GLN A 90 -29.76 20.83 -8.03
CA GLN A 90 -29.98 20.48 -9.45
C GLN A 90 -29.06 19.38 -10.00
N ARG A 91 -27.91 19.12 -9.33
CA ARG A 91 -26.87 18.19 -9.82
C ARG A 91 -26.86 16.83 -9.12
N ILE A 92 -27.93 16.50 -8.40
CA ILE A 92 -28.04 15.30 -7.57
C ILE A 92 -29.16 14.43 -8.14
N ALA A 93 -28.82 13.23 -8.59
CA ALA A 93 -29.81 12.24 -9.01
C ALA A 93 -30.66 11.81 -7.81
N ARG A 94 -31.96 11.56 -8.04
CA ARG A 94 -32.88 11.10 -6.99
C ARG A 94 -32.43 9.75 -6.40
N ASP A 95 -31.80 8.91 -7.22
CA ASP A 95 -31.39 7.54 -6.92
C ASP A 95 -30.25 7.45 -5.87
N LEU A 96 -29.72 8.60 -5.43
CA LEU A 96 -28.77 8.71 -4.31
C LEU A 96 -29.47 8.72 -2.93
N LEU A 97 -30.80 8.78 -2.88
CA LEU A 97 -31.57 8.66 -1.64
C LEU A 97 -31.97 7.20 -1.38
N PRO A 98 -31.95 6.72 -0.12
CA PRO A 98 -32.54 5.44 0.25
C PRO A 98 -34.02 5.34 -0.15
N GLU A 99 -34.48 4.15 -0.54
CA GLU A 99 -35.88 3.90 -0.95
C GLU A 99 -36.93 4.34 0.09
N LEU A 100 -36.54 4.34 1.36
CA LEU A 100 -37.37 4.71 2.52
C LEU A 100 -36.79 5.92 3.30
N TRP A 101 -36.16 6.88 2.61
CA TRP A 101 -35.62 8.10 3.23
C TRP A 101 -36.70 8.87 4.00
N GLN A 102 -36.49 9.07 5.31
CA GLN A 102 -37.44 9.75 6.21
C GLN A 102 -37.07 11.23 6.46
N GLY A 103 -35.95 11.68 5.91
CA GLY A 103 -35.46 13.05 6.02
C GLY A 103 -34.20 13.18 6.87
N GLU A 104 -33.59 12.09 7.29
CA GLU A 104 -32.27 12.03 7.92
C GLU A 104 -31.16 12.66 7.03
N PRO A 105 -30.05 13.18 7.61
CA PRO A 105 -29.03 13.86 6.81
C PRO A 105 -28.28 12.91 5.87
N VAL A 106 -28.18 13.27 4.60
CA VAL A 106 -27.39 12.53 3.59
C VAL A 106 -26.36 13.46 2.96
N ILE A 107 -25.07 13.21 3.20
CA ILE A 107 -23.98 14.00 2.60
C ILE A 107 -23.98 13.80 1.08
N VAL A 108 -23.95 14.90 0.35
CA VAL A 108 -23.97 14.94 -1.12
C VAL A 108 -22.88 15.82 -1.73
N ILE A 109 -22.25 16.68 -0.93
CA ILE A 109 -20.99 17.34 -1.29
C ILE A 109 -20.04 17.15 -0.10
N ASN A 110 -18.93 16.46 -0.36
CA ASN A 110 -17.78 16.37 0.53
C ASN A 110 -16.81 17.53 0.26
N PRO A 111 -16.01 17.98 1.24
CA PRO A 111 -15.02 19.03 1.04
C PRO A 111 -13.85 18.55 0.18
N THR A 112 -13.41 19.40 -0.76
CA THR A 112 -12.36 19.07 -1.75
C THR A 112 -11.37 20.23 -1.94
N VAL A 113 -10.41 20.37 -1.02
CA VAL A 113 -9.20 21.19 -1.19
C VAL A 113 -8.06 20.48 -0.46
N LEU A 114 -6.90 20.34 -1.10
CA LEU A 114 -5.74 19.62 -0.54
C LEU A 114 -4.64 20.59 -0.07
N GLU A 115 -4.41 21.69 -0.79
CA GLU A 115 -3.29 22.61 -0.56
C GLU A 115 -3.70 24.08 -0.78
N VAL A 116 -3.30 24.98 0.12
CA VAL A 116 -3.54 26.43 0.03
C VAL A 116 -2.28 27.20 0.42
N LYS A 117 -1.94 28.27 -0.30
CA LYS A 117 -0.77 29.11 0.05
C LYS A 117 -1.08 30.00 1.25
N VAL A 118 -0.11 30.22 2.14
CA VAL A 118 -0.24 31.17 3.25
C VAL A 118 -0.67 32.55 2.73
N GLY A 119 -1.63 33.16 3.41
CA GLY A 119 -2.23 34.44 3.04
C GLY A 119 -3.25 34.38 1.90
N LYS A 120 -3.56 33.19 1.36
CA LYS A 120 -4.68 33.00 0.41
C LYS A 120 -5.95 32.54 1.11
N GLU A 121 -7.04 32.61 0.37
CA GLU A 121 -8.35 32.16 0.83
C GLU A 121 -8.44 30.62 0.77
N LEU A 122 -8.79 29.99 1.89
CA LEU A 122 -9.20 28.59 1.97
C LEU A 122 -10.73 28.55 2.04
N GLN A 123 -11.36 27.85 1.09
CA GLN A 123 -12.81 27.61 1.07
C GLN A 123 -13.09 26.11 1.02
N LEU A 124 -13.62 25.53 2.11
CA LEU A 124 -14.19 24.18 2.11
C LEU A 124 -15.71 24.25 1.98
N GLN A 125 -16.31 23.24 1.35
CA GLN A 125 -17.75 23.15 1.17
C GLN A 125 -18.28 21.77 1.55
N CYS A 126 -19.39 21.76 2.30
CA CYS A 126 -20.20 20.60 2.60
C CYS A 126 -21.64 20.89 2.16
N ALA A 127 -22.36 19.88 1.69
CA ALA A 127 -23.81 19.94 1.54
C ALA A 127 -24.43 18.59 1.86
N ALA A 128 -25.58 18.65 2.51
CA ALA A 128 -26.41 17.51 2.87
C ALA A 128 -27.86 17.73 2.43
N LEU A 129 -28.53 16.63 2.07
CA LEU A 129 -29.99 16.54 1.98
C LEU A 129 -30.55 16.34 3.40
N GLY A 130 -31.81 16.71 3.64
CA GLY A 130 -32.50 16.47 4.91
C GLY A 130 -33.84 17.20 5.02
N ILE A 131 -34.76 16.59 5.77
CA ILE A 131 -36.05 17.15 6.17
C ILE A 131 -36.22 16.85 7.68
N PRO A 132 -36.08 17.84 8.58
CA PRO A 132 -35.73 19.23 8.35
C PRO A 132 -34.36 19.44 7.69
N ALA A 133 -34.17 20.58 7.04
CA ALA A 133 -32.89 20.98 6.43
C ALA A 133 -31.76 20.90 7.49
N PRO A 134 -30.64 20.20 7.21
CA PRO A 134 -29.60 20.03 8.21
C PRO A 134 -28.93 21.35 8.61
N HIS A 135 -28.57 21.45 9.89
CA HIS A 135 -27.58 22.42 10.36
C HIS A 135 -26.18 21.80 10.26
N TYR A 136 -25.14 22.63 10.19
CA TYR A 136 -23.77 22.21 9.92
C TYR A 136 -22.86 22.61 11.08
N GLN A 137 -21.82 21.83 11.33
CA GLN A 137 -20.75 22.17 12.27
C GLN A 137 -19.41 21.68 11.70
N TRP A 138 -18.46 22.59 11.47
CA TRP A 138 -17.10 22.22 11.08
C TRP A 138 -16.23 21.87 12.28
N TYR A 139 -15.29 20.97 12.04
CA TYR A 139 -14.27 20.55 12.98
C TYR A 139 -12.89 20.67 12.32
N HIS A 140 -11.90 21.04 13.11
CA HIS A 140 -10.48 21.07 12.75
C HIS A 140 -9.70 20.25 13.77
N ASN A 141 -8.91 19.27 13.31
CA ASN A 141 -8.13 18.37 14.15
C ASN A 141 -8.95 17.75 15.31
N GLY A 142 -10.19 17.33 15.01
CA GLY A 142 -11.12 16.73 15.97
C GLY A 142 -11.83 17.70 16.92
N LYS A 143 -11.58 19.01 16.86
CA LYS A 143 -12.23 20.02 17.72
C LYS A 143 -13.29 20.83 16.96
N PRO A 144 -14.46 21.13 17.55
CA PRO A 144 -15.48 21.94 16.90
C PRO A 144 -15.02 23.38 16.74
N MET A 145 -15.26 23.96 15.57
CA MET A 145 -15.01 25.38 15.29
C MET A 145 -16.28 26.17 15.60
N GLU A 146 -16.36 26.81 16.78
CA GLU A 146 -17.62 27.32 17.36
C GLU A 146 -18.45 28.25 16.45
N ASP A 147 -17.79 29.08 15.63
CA ASP A 147 -18.41 30.02 14.70
C ASP A 147 -18.73 29.43 13.31
N GLN A 148 -18.23 28.24 12.99
CA GLN A 148 -18.26 27.67 11.65
C GLN A 148 -19.43 26.68 11.49
N LYS A 149 -20.62 27.27 11.38
CA LYS A 149 -21.91 26.54 11.28
C LYS A 149 -22.59 26.62 9.91
N LYS A 150 -21.83 26.99 8.88
CA LYS A 150 -22.32 27.20 7.50
C LYS A 150 -21.87 26.06 6.59
N LYS A 151 -22.61 25.85 5.49
CA LYS A 151 -22.25 24.92 4.39
C LYS A 151 -20.87 25.17 3.78
N LYS A 152 -20.37 26.40 3.90
CA LYS A 152 -19.02 26.78 3.49
C LYS A 152 -18.22 27.26 4.71
N LEU A 153 -17.04 26.68 4.90
CA LEU A 153 -16.00 27.24 5.75
C LEU A 153 -15.14 28.17 4.87
N LEU A 154 -14.89 29.38 5.36
CA LEU A 154 -14.07 30.38 4.67
C LEU A 154 -13.02 30.95 5.61
N ILE A 155 -11.75 30.81 5.23
CA ILE A 155 -10.61 31.41 5.93
C ILE A 155 -9.92 32.33 4.93
N ASN A 156 -10.21 33.63 5.01
CA ASN A 156 -9.80 34.65 4.03
C ASN A 156 -8.28 34.79 3.86
N SER A 157 -7.51 34.43 4.89
CA SER A 157 -6.05 34.55 4.92
C SER A 157 -5.48 33.39 5.72
N ALA A 158 -5.26 32.28 5.02
CA ALA A 158 -4.80 31.01 5.56
C ALA A 158 -3.43 31.13 6.25
N LYS A 159 -3.31 30.60 7.46
CA LYS A 159 -2.07 30.51 8.23
C LYS A 159 -1.60 29.07 8.32
N VAL A 160 -0.31 28.87 8.59
CA VAL A 160 0.27 27.52 8.79
C VAL A 160 -0.47 26.75 9.90
N SER A 161 -0.92 27.47 10.95
CA SER A 161 -1.75 26.95 12.05
C SER A 161 -3.07 26.32 11.63
N ASP A 162 -3.58 26.70 10.46
CA ASP A 162 -4.88 26.26 9.95
C ASP A 162 -4.70 24.97 9.12
N SER A 163 -3.48 24.43 9.01
CA SER A 163 -3.23 23.12 8.41
C SER A 163 -3.83 22.00 9.29
N GLY A 164 -4.19 20.89 8.67
CA GLY A 164 -4.65 19.68 9.36
C GLY A 164 -5.97 19.14 8.80
N THR A 165 -6.59 18.25 9.56
CA THR A 165 -7.76 17.48 9.13
C THR A 165 -9.04 18.26 9.40
N TYR A 166 -9.85 18.44 8.36
CA TYR A 166 -11.16 19.08 8.40
C TYR A 166 -12.27 18.07 8.09
N LEU A 167 -13.39 18.22 8.81
CA LEU A 167 -14.59 17.42 8.63
C LEU A 167 -15.82 18.22 9.06
N CYS A 168 -16.96 17.94 8.43
CA CYS A 168 -18.22 18.64 8.69
C CYS A 168 -19.29 17.64 9.13
N CYS A 169 -19.95 17.92 10.25
CA CYS A 169 -21.16 17.22 10.67
C CYS A 169 -22.38 17.97 10.14
N ALA A 170 -23.31 17.26 9.49
CA ALA A 170 -24.62 17.75 9.10
C ALA A 170 -25.70 17.01 9.91
N ALA A 171 -26.51 17.74 10.67
CA ALA A 171 -27.44 17.17 11.64
C ALA A 171 -28.85 17.78 11.56
N ASN A 172 -29.88 17.01 11.92
CA ASN A 172 -31.25 17.47 12.12
C ASN A 172 -31.95 16.64 13.20
N SER A 173 -33.28 16.75 13.33
CA SER A 173 -34.07 16.02 14.32
C SER A 173 -34.11 14.50 14.13
N HIS A 174 -33.68 13.99 12.98
CA HIS A 174 -33.69 12.56 12.63
C HIS A 174 -32.29 11.92 12.73
N GLY A 175 -31.23 12.70 12.97
CA GLY A 175 -29.87 12.18 13.17
C GLY A 175 -28.78 13.12 12.68
N GLU A 176 -27.57 12.58 12.56
CA GLU A 176 -26.38 13.27 12.03
C GLU A 176 -25.61 12.41 11.04
N HIS A 177 -24.89 13.06 10.12
CA HIS A 177 -24.03 12.42 9.12
C HIS A 177 -22.79 13.29 8.92
N TRP A 178 -21.63 12.65 8.89
CA TRP A 178 -20.32 13.29 8.77
C TRP A 178 -19.78 13.20 7.34
N THR A 179 -19.10 14.25 6.88
CA THR A 179 -18.33 14.17 5.62
C THR A 179 -17.12 13.27 5.78
N ASN A 180 -16.57 12.83 4.65
CA ASN A 180 -15.17 12.36 4.60
C ASN A 180 -14.25 13.44 5.18
N ALA A 181 -13.21 12.99 5.89
CA ALA A 181 -12.13 13.85 6.34
C ALA A 181 -11.29 14.34 5.14
N VAL A 182 -10.90 15.61 5.15
CA VAL A 182 -9.96 16.18 4.19
C VAL A 182 -8.77 16.80 4.92
N ASP A 183 -7.57 16.42 4.52
CA ASP A 183 -6.34 17.03 5.04
C ASP A 183 -5.99 18.25 4.19
N VAL A 184 -5.85 19.40 4.84
CA VAL A 184 -5.49 20.67 4.21
C VAL A 184 -4.10 21.08 4.65
N HIS A 185 -3.20 21.31 3.68
CA HIS A 185 -1.85 21.77 3.94
C HIS A 185 -1.70 23.25 3.57
N ILE A 186 -1.19 24.07 4.51
CA ILE A 186 -0.98 25.51 4.28
C ILE A 186 0.50 25.87 4.36
N GLY A 187 1.10 26.12 3.19
CA GLY A 187 2.53 26.40 3.02
C GLY A 187 2.86 27.86 2.73
N THR A 188 3.89 28.40 3.37
CA THR A 188 4.64 29.58 2.89
C THR A 188 5.42 29.17 1.64
N CYS A 189 5.38 29.93 0.55
CA CYS A 189 6.02 29.64 -0.75
C CYS A 189 7.19 28.62 -0.73
N TRP A 190 6.94 27.42 -1.25
CA TRP A 190 7.97 26.46 -1.64
C TRP A 190 8.02 26.37 -3.18
N PRO A 191 9.19 26.12 -3.80
CA PRO A 191 9.22 25.38 -5.06
C PRO A 191 8.69 23.96 -4.81
N ASP A 192 8.31 23.23 -5.86
CA ASP A 192 7.55 21.97 -5.81
C ASP A 192 8.25 20.83 -5.01
N THR A 193 8.17 20.87 -3.67
CA THR A 193 8.69 19.83 -2.78
C THR A 193 7.60 18.80 -2.49
N PHE A 194 7.65 17.69 -3.20
CA PHE A 194 6.79 16.53 -2.98
C PHE A 194 7.11 15.85 -1.65
N PHE A 195 6.19 15.02 -1.16
CA PHE A 195 6.38 14.24 0.06
C PHE A 195 5.86 12.81 -0.08
N ALA A 196 6.39 11.93 0.77
CA ALA A 196 5.94 10.56 0.94
C ALA A 196 5.12 10.43 2.23
N THR A 197 4.11 9.55 2.26
CA THR A 197 3.44 9.17 3.52
C THR A 197 4.28 8.20 4.34
N ASP A 198 5.06 7.37 3.64
CA ASP A 198 6.06 6.43 4.17
C ASP A 198 7.07 6.09 3.06
N LYS A 199 8.23 5.53 3.41
CA LYS A 199 9.28 5.10 2.49
C LYS A 199 9.66 3.66 2.79
N VAL A 200 9.43 2.75 1.83
CA VAL A 200 9.65 1.30 2.02
C VAL A 200 10.50 0.73 0.88
N ALA A 201 11.49 -0.09 1.20
CA ALA A 201 12.36 -0.72 0.22
C ALA A 201 12.55 -2.22 0.49
N LEU A 202 12.41 -3.04 -0.56
CA LEU A 202 12.82 -4.46 -0.56
C LEU A 202 14.01 -4.62 -1.51
N LEU A 203 15.12 -5.13 -0.98
CA LEU A 203 16.36 -5.39 -1.70
C LEU A 203 16.64 -6.89 -1.63
N VAL A 204 16.82 -7.54 -2.79
CA VAL A 204 17.12 -8.97 -2.89
C VAL A 204 18.42 -9.16 -3.68
N GLY A 205 19.39 -9.87 -3.12
CA GLY A 205 20.65 -10.22 -3.76
C GLY A 205 20.82 -11.74 -3.84
N ASN A 206 20.66 -12.31 -5.03
CA ASN A 206 20.86 -13.75 -5.24
C ASN A 206 22.27 -13.99 -5.80
N ASN A 207 23.07 -14.77 -5.07
CA ASN A 207 24.49 -14.97 -5.36
C ASN A 207 24.86 -16.44 -5.54
N HIS A 208 24.33 -17.30 -4.66
CA HIS A 208 24.68 -18.72 -4.53
C HIS A 208 23.65 -19.62 -5.23
N TYR A 209 23.76 -19.70 -6.55
CA TYR A 209 22.90 -20.50 -7.39
C TYR A 209 23.27 -21.99 -7.32
N GLN A 210 22.27 -22.86 -7.22
CA GLN A 210 22.47 -24.31 -7.13
C GLN A 210 22.83 -24.93 -8.49
N ASN A 211 22.25 -24.40 -9.57
CA ASN A 211 22.33 -24.97 -10.92
C ASN A 211 22.88 -23.98 -11.97
N HIS A 212 23.37 -22.81 -11.55
CA HIS A 212 23.84 -21.72 -12.43
C HIS A 212 25.15 -21.12 -11.88
N PRO A 213 25.91 -20.35 -12.67
CA PRO A 213 27.13 -19.71 -12.18
C PRO A 213 26.86 -18.79 -11.00
N ASN A 214 27.69 -18.85 -9.96
CA ASN A 214 27.63 -17.92 -8.83
C ASN A 214 28.11 -16.54 -9.25
N LEU A 215 27.56 -15.52 -8.60
CA LEU A 215 27.93 -14.12 -8.75
C LEU A 215 28.83 -13.68 -7.58
N MET A 216 29.31 -12.43 -7.60
CA MET A 216 30.17 -11.89 -6.53
C MET A 216 29.76 -10.49 -6.07
N ALA A 217 29.11 -9.68 -6.91
CA ALA A 217 28.68 -8.32 -6.57
C ALA A 217 27.37 -8.20 -5.74
N PRO A 218 26.32 -9.04 -5.90
CA PRO A 218 25.01 -8.83 -5.27
C PRO A 218 25.04 -8.63 -3.74
N ILE A 219 26.03 -9.22 -3.05
CA ILE A 219 26.24 -9.04 -1.61
C ILE A 219 26.65 -7.60 -1.28
N THR A 220 27.69 -7.09 -1.95
CA THR A 220 28.18 -5.72 -1.79
C THR A 220 27.12 -4.70 -2.18
N ASP A 221 26.43 -4.94 -3.30
CA ASP A 221 25.53 -3.95 -3.88
C ASP A 221 24.27 -3.76 -3.04
N VAL A 222 23.64 -4.86 -2.59
CA VAL A 222 22.52 -4.82 -1.64
C VAL A 222 22.93 -4.17 -0.32
N PHE A 223 24.15 -4.44 0.16
CA PHE A 223 24.66 -3.86 1.40
C PHE A 223 24.83 -2.34 1.28
N GLU A 224 25.58 -1.85 0.29
CA GLU A 224 25.79 -0.42 0.04
C GLU A 224 24.46 0.31 -0.16
N LEU A 225 23.57 -0.21 -1.01
CA LEU A 225 22.27 0.38 -1.26
C LEU A 225 21.41 0.43 0.01
N SER A 226 21.45 -0.60 0.85
CA SER A 226 20.67 -0.63 2.10
C SER A 226 21.09 0.49 3.06
N LEU A 227 22.39 0.81 3.14
CA LEU A 227 22.91 1.90 3.97
C LEU A 227 22.50 3.27 3.43
N LEU A 228 22.53 3.45 2.11
CA LEU A 228 22.15 4.70 1.45
C LEU A 228 20.64 4.97 1.58
N LEU A 229 19.80 3.96 1.39
CA LEU A 229 18.35 4.08 1.54
C LEU A 229 17.94 4.31 3.00
N LYS A 230 18.62 3.67 3.97
CA LYS A 230 18.42 3.96 5.41
C LYS A 230 18.73 5.44 5.74
N LYS A 231 19.78 6.04 5.15
CA LYS A 231 20.08 7.48 5.29
C LYS A 231 18.97 8.39 4.72
N LEU A 232 18.24 7.94 3.70
CA LEU A 232 17.11 8.65 3.09
C LEU A 232 15.77 8.43 3.82
N GLY A 233 15.78 7.72 4.95
CA GLY A 233 14.59 7.43 5.76
C GLY A 233 13.74 6.25 5.27
N PHE A 234 14.26 5.41 4.36
CA PHE A 234 13.54 4.19 3.96
C PHE A 234 13.58 3.11 5.06
N ARG A 235 12.44 2.45 5.25
CA ARG A 235 12.35 1.15 5.93
C ARG A 235 12.82 0.08 4.95
N VAL A 236 14.06 -0.38 5.12
CA VAL A 236 14.74 -1.31 4.22
C VAL A 236 14.70 -2.74 4.77
N VAL A 237 14.19 -3.67 3.97
CA VAL A 237 14.36 -5.12 4.15
C VAL A 237 15.37 -5.60 3.12
N SER A 238 16.53 -6.09 3.56
CA SER A 238 17.57 -6.63 2.67
C SER A 238 17.74 -8.13 2.88
N LEU A 239 17.71 -8.90 1.80
CA LEU A 239 17.70 -10.36 1.84
C LEU A 239 18.68 -10.94 0.81
N LEU A 240 19.46 -11.94 1.23
CA LEU A 240 20.38 -12.67 0.35
C LEU A 240 19.92 -14.11 0.09
N ASP A 241 20.25 -14.62 -1.10
CA ASP A 241 20.16 -16.03 -1.48
C ASP A 241 18.78 -16.65 -1.20
N LEU A 242 17.76 -16.09 -1.85
CA LEU A 242 16.37 -16.53 -1.70
C LEU A 242 15.98 -17.56 -2.75
N ASN A 243 15.37 -18.66 -2.29
CA ASN A 243 14.68 -19.58 -3.18
C ASN A 243 13.34 -18.97 -3.67
N LYS A 244 12.71 -19.61 -4.66
CA LYS A 244 11.48 -19.10 -5.30
C LYS A 244 10.35 -18.83 -4.29
N VAL A 245 10.17 -19.73 -3.32
CA VAL A 245 9.13 -19.60 -2.28
C VAL A 245 9.45 -18.44 -1.33
N GLU A 246 10.71 -18.31 -0.94
CA GLU A 246 11.20 -17.23 -0.07
C GLU A 246 11.08 -15.86 -0.74
N MET A 247 11.42 -15.74 -2.03
CA MET A 247 11.19 -14.52 -2.83
C MET A 247 9.72 -14.14 -2.86
N MET A 248 8.81 -15.10 -3.08
CA MET A 248 7.37 -14.84 -3.08
C MET A 248 6.85 -14.37 -1.72
N ILE A 249 7.36 -14.92 -0.61
CA ILE A 249 6.99 -14.48 0.74
C ILE A 249 7.49 -13.05 0.99
N ALA A 250 8.75 -12.75 0.68
CA ALA A 250 9.34 -11.42 0.84
C ALA A 250 8.58 -10.36 0.03
N VAL A 251 8.26 -10.65 -1.23
CA VAL A 251 7.47 -9.77 -2.10
C VAL A 251 6.06 -9.54 -1.53
N ASN A 252 5.37 -10.59 -1.08
CA ASN A 252 4.03 -10.44 -0.51
C ASN A 252 4.04 -9.58 0.78
N GLN A 253 5.08 -9.68 1.60
CA GLN A 253 5.24 -8.86 2.82
C GLN A 253 5.57 -7.41 2.50
N PHE A 254 6.48 -7.17 1.55
CA PHE A 254 6.73 -5.83 1.02
C PHE A 254 5.44 -5.17 0.54
N LEU A 255 4.62 -5.90 -0.25
CA LEU A 255 3.31 -5.44 -0.72
C LEU A 255 2.26 -5.25 0.38
N GLN A 256 2.47 -5.73 1.61
CA GLN A 256 1.61 -5.44 2.78
C GLN A 256 2.00 -4.13 3.48
N LEU A 257 3.26 -3.68 3.32
CA LEU A 257 3.76 -2.41 3.87
C LEU A 257 3.46 -1.19 2.98
N LEU A 258 3.00 -1.43 1.74
CA LEU A 258 2.65 -0.37 0.79
C LEU A 258 1.19 0.08 0.97
N GLY A 259 0.98 1.39 0.83
CA GLY A 259 -0.33 2.02 0.87
C GLY A 259 -0.33 3.37 0.16
N LYS A 260 -1.43 4.11 0.33
CA LYS A 260 -1.64 5.40 -0.33
C LYS A 260 -0.52 6.38 0.00
N GLY A 261 0.12 6.93 -1.03
CA GLY A 261 1.18 7.94 -0.89
C GLY A 261 2.57 7.41 -0.52
N VAL A 262 2.73 6.09 -0.36
CA VAL A 262 4.03 5.47 0.01
C VAL A 262 4.99 5.51 -1.18
N TYR A 263 6.28 5.74 -0.91
CA TYR A 263 7.36 5.59 -1.88
C TYR A 263 7.95 4.19 -1.74
N ALA A 264 7.83 3.40 -2.81
CA ALA A 264 8.17 2.00 -2.83
C ALA A 264 9.38 1.75 -3.74
N ILE A 265 10.46 1.19 -3.17
CA ILE A 265 11.64 0.73 -3.93
C ILE A 265 11.67 -0.79 -3.94
N PHE A 266 11.84 -1.36 -5.12
CA PHE A 266 12.15 -2.78 -5.29
C PHE A 266 13.47 -2.90 -6.06
N TYR A 267 14.51 -3.42 -5.41
CA TYR A 267 15.83 -3.65 -6.00
C TYR A 267 16.12 -5.15 -6.03
N TYR A 268 16.60 -5.65 -7.17
CA TYR A 268 17.06 -7.02 -7.32
C TYR A 268 18.40 -7.07 -8.04
N ALA A 269 19.36 -7.76 -7.45
CA ALA A 269 20.65 -8.11 -8.05
C ALA A 269 20.77 -9.63 -8.17
N GLY A 270 21.11 -10.11 -9.36
CA GLY A 270 21.28 -11.54 -9.62
C GLY A 270 21.04 -11.93 -11.08
N HIS A 271 20.93 -13.23 -11.33
CA HIS A 271 20.48 -13.73 -12.64
C HIS A 271 19.04 -13.29 -12.92
N GLY A 272 18.82 -12.88 -14.16
CA GLY A 272 17.55 -12.42 -14.70
C GLY A 272 17.54 -12.55 -16.22
N TYR A 273 16.36 -12.37 -16.81
CA TYR A 273 16.19 -12.30 -18.26
C TYR A 273 14.93 -11.50 -18.62
N GLU A 274 14.88 -11.00 -19.85
CA GLU A 274 13.70 -10.37 -20.43
C GLU A 274 13.19 -11.21 -21.60
N HIS A 275 11.87 -11.37 -21.75
CA HIS A 275 11.28 -11.93 -22.97
C HIS A 275 10.03 -11.14 -23.34
N SER A 276 10.05 -10.51 -24.52
CA SER A 276 8.97 -9.64 -25.02
C SER A 276 8.56 -8.54 -24.02
N GLY A 277 9.54 -7.79 -23.49
CA GLY A 277 9.31 -6.76 -22.48
C GLY A 277 8.95 -7.26 -21.07
N ARG A 278 8.81 -8.59 -20.85
CA ARG A 278 8.52 -9.18 -19.53
C ARG A 278 9.81 -9.57 -18.85
N ASN A 279 10.03 -9.05 -17.64
CA ASN A 279 11.26 -9.19 -16.88
C ASN A 279 11.07 -10.26 -15.79
N TYR A 280 12.04 -11.17 -15.68
CA TYR A 280 11.98 -12.30 -14.77
C TYR A 280 13.27 -12.38 -13.95
N MET A 281 13.10 -12.47 -12.64
CA MET A 281 14.19 -12.70 -11.68
C MET A 281 14.34 -14.20 -11.45
N VAL A 282 15.58 -14.71 -11.46
CA VAL A 282 15.89 -16.14 -11.31
C VAL A 282 16.25 -16.45 -9.84
N PRO A 283 15.46 -17.28 -9.13
CA PRO A 283 15.76 -17.73 -7.78
C PRO A 283 16.98 -18.66 -7.71
N ILE A 284 17.61 -18.81 -6.53
CA ILE A 284 18.82 -19.65 -6.38
C ILE A 284 18.59 -21.14 -6.67
N ASP A 285 17.35 -21.61 -6.51
CA ASP A 285 16.90 -23.00 -6.71
C ASP A 285 16.37 -23.27 -8.12
N ALA A 286 16.45 -22.29 -9.04
CA ALA A 286 15.98 -22.46 -10.41
C ALA A 286 16.71 -23.61 -11.13
N PRO A 287 16.00 -24.49 -11.86
CA PRO A 287 16.62 -25.58 -12.62
C PRO A 287 17.42 -25.05 -13.83
N GLN A 288 18.20 -25.92 -14.46
CA GLN A 288 18.90 -25.61 -15.71
C GLN A 288 18.43 -26.57 -16.82
N PRO A 289 17.79 -26.08 -17.90
CA PRO A 289 17.33 -24.70 -18.12
C PRO A 289 16.15 -24.30 -17.22
N TYR A 290 16.00 -23.00 -16.95
CA TYR A 290 14.80 -22.46 -16.29
C TYR A 290 13.73 -22.03 -17.30
N ALA A 291 12.54 -21.76 -16.77
CA ALA A 291 11.35 -21.33 -17.50
C ALA A 291 10.59 -20.27 -16.66
N PRO A 292 9.67 -19.48 -17.23
CA PRO A 292 8.92 -18.43 -16.51
C PRO A 292 8.18 -18.93 -15.27
N GLU A 293 7.68 -20.17 -15.30
CA GLU A 293 7.07 -20.85 -14.16
C GLU A 293 8.01 -21.01 -12.96
N ASN A 294 9.33 -21.08 -13.18
CA ASN A 294 10.35 -21.22 -12.14
C ASN A 294 10.86 -19.86 -11.62
N CYS A 295 10.48 -18.76 -12.27
CA CYS A 295 11.03 -17.43 -12.04
C CYS A 295 9.96 -16.46 -11.50
N ILE A 296 10.38 -15.26 -11.09
CA ILE A 296 9.48 -14.24 -10.55
C ILE A 296 9.32 -13.10 -11.56
N SER A 297 8.11 -12.92 -12.10
CA SER A 297 7.82 -11.82 -13.03
C SER A 297 7.72 -10.48 -12.30
N VAL A 298 8.55 -9.52 -12.70
CA VAL A 298 8.62 -8.17 -12.14
C VAL A 298 7.34 -7.38 -12.40
N GLN A 299 6.72 -7.53 -13.58
CA GLN A 299 5.48 -6.83 -13.93
C GLN A 299 4.31 -7.23 -13.02
N ARG A 300 4.26 -8.48 -12.55
CA ARG A 300 3.26 -8.92 -11.55
C ARG A 300 3.46 -8.24 -10.19
N ILE A 301 4.70 -7.91 -9.83
CA ILE A 301 5.00 -7.13 -8.63
C ILE A 301 4.53 -5.69 -8.82
N LEU A 302 4.91 -5.04 -9.93
CA LEU A 302 4.51 -3.66 -10.22
C LEU A 302 2.98 -3.49 -10.21
N HIS A 303 2.24 -4.40 -10.87
CA HIS A 303 0.78 -4.34 -10.89
C HIS A 303 0.21 -4.35 -9.46
N LYS A 304 0.71 -5.23 -8.58
CA LYS A 304 0.32 -5.24 -7.15
C LYS A 304 0.78 -4.00 -6.38
N MET A 305 1.90 -3.37 -6.74
CA MET A 305 2.32 -2.10 -6.15
C MET A 305 1.37 -0.95 -6.54
N GLN A 306 0.94 -0.90 -7.81
CA GLN A 306 -0.04 0.10 -8.30
C GLN A 306 -1.39 -0.04 -7.58
N GLN A 307 -1.88 -1.27 -7.38
CA GLN A 307 -3.09 -1.56 -6.60
C GLN A 307 -3.06 -1.02 -5.14
N ARG A 308 -1.87 -0.70 -4.61
CA ARG A 308 -1.71 -0.10 -3.26
C ARG A 308 -1.74 1.43 -3.25
N GLN A 309 -1.96 2.09 -4.39
CA GLN A 309 -2.01 3.55 -4.54
C GLN A 309 -0.75 4.29 -4.07
N THR A 310 0.42 3.67 -4.25
CA THR A 310 1.73 4.28 -3.98
C THR A 310 1.94 5.58 -4.78
N ALA A 311 2.67 6.54 -4.19
CA ALA A 311 3.01 7.79 -4.88
C ALA A 311 4.24 7.66 -5.80
N LEU A 312 5.11 6.69 -5.52
CA LEU A 312 6.29 6.39 -6.33
C LEU A 312 6.55 4.87 -6.31
N ASN A 313 6.72 4.28 -7.49
CA ASN A 313 7.19 2.91 -7.68
C ASN A 313 8.52 2.96 -8.43
N LEU A 314 9.62 2.75 -7.72
CA LEU A 314 10.96 2.65 -8.31
C LEU A 314 11.40 1.19 -8.32
N ILE A 315 11.58 0.63 -9.52
CA ILE A 315 12.07 -0.72 -9.74
C ILE A 315 13.48 -0.63 -10.32
N LEU A 316 14.44 -1.26 -9.65
CA LEU A 316 15.84 -1.27 -10.04
C LEU A 316 16.27 -2.72 -10.27
N LEU A 317 16.65 -3.06 -11.50
CA LEU A 317 17.04 -4.42 -11.90
C LEU A 317 18.51 -4.45 -12.30
N ASP A 318 19.33 -5.05 -11.44
CA ASP A 318 20.76 -5.29 -11.65
C ASP A 318 20.96 -6.74 -12.14
N THR A 319 20.53 -6.97 -13.38
CA THR A 319 20.50 -8.30 -14.01
C THR A 319 20.88 -8.23 -15.48
N CYS A 320 21.33 -9.35 -16.03
CA CYS A 320 21.23 -9.57 -17.48
C CYS A 320 19.76 -9.53 -17.93
N ARG A 321 19.52 -9.15 -19.19
CA ARG A 321 18.17 -9.10 -19.81
C ARG A 321 18.07 -9.96 -21.07
N LYS A 322 19.04 -10.85 -21.29
CA LYS A 322 19.18 -11.70 -22.46
C LYS A 322 18.40 -13.00 -22.33
N TRP A 323 17.67 -13.37 -23.39
CA TRP A 323 16.88 -14.61 -23.43
C TRP A 323 17.58 -15.73 -24.20
N TYR A 324 17.56 -16.93 -23.62
CA TYR A 324 18.26 -18.09 -24.18
C TYR A 324 17.32 -19.27 -24.52
N ASN A 325 15.99 -19.15 -24.32
CA ASN A 325 15.04 -20.27 -24.52
C ASN A 325 13.76 -19.87 -25.29
N PRO A 326 13.83 -19.68 -26.63
CA PRO A 326 12.73 -19.12 -27.43
C PRO A 326 11.47 -20.00 -27.55
N GLN A 327 11.43 -21.18 -26.92
CA GLN A 327 10.32 -22.13 -27.04
C GLN A 327 9.31 -22.07 -25.88
N CYS A 328 9.55 -21.24 -24.85
CA CYS A 328 8.74 -21.24 -23.64
C CYS A 328 7.61 -20.18 -23.67
N ALA A 329 6.43 -20.54 -23.18
CA ALA A 329 5.26 -19.66 -23.16
C ALA A 329 5.43 -18.46 -22.20
N LEU A 330 5.05 -17.27 -22.66
CA LEU A 330 5.08 -16.04 -21.85
C LEU A 330 4.03 -16.07 -20.73
N SER A 331 4.41 -15.74 -19.49
CA SER A 331 3.46 -15.60 -18.37
C SER A 331 2.40 -14.54 -18.67
N GLN A 332 1.11 -14.85 -18.50
CA GLN A 332 0.03 -13.86 -18.66
C GLN A 332 0.18 -12.72 -17.64
N VAL A 333 0.06 -11.48 -18.10
CA VAL A 333 0.13 -10.27 -17.28
C VAL A 333 -0.95 -9.31 -17.76
N GLN A 334 -1.77 -8.79 -16.83
CA GLN A 334 -2.79 -7.79 -17.14
C GLN A 334 -2.15 -6.45 -17.55
N PRO A 335 -2.84 -5.61 -18.34
CA PRO A 335 -2.38 -4.25 -18.64
C PRO A 335 -2.09 -3.46 -17.36
N LEU A 336 -1.01 -2.69 -17.37
CA LEU A 336 -0.66 -1.78 -16.28
C LEU A 336 -1.45 -0.48 -16.45
N GLU A 337 -2.03 0.02 -15.36
CA GLU A 337 -2.82 1.26 -15.40
C GLU A 337 -1.92 2.52 -15.48
N PRO A 338 -2.34 3.57 -16.20
CA PRO A 338 -1.52 4.75 -16.51
C PRO A 338 -1.42 5.79 -15.37
N TRP A 339 -1.26 5.32 -14.13
CA TRP A 339 -1.15 6.15 -12.91
C TRP A 339 -0.09 7.25 -13.04
N GLY A 340 1.07 6.95 -13.63
CA GLY A 340 2.13 7.94 -13.89
C GLY A 340 3.04 8.19 -12.70
N ASN A 341 3.31 7.14 -11.92
CA ASN A 341 4.08 7.12 -10.68
C ASN A 341 5.24 6.11 -10.73
N THR A 342 5.54 5.52 -11.90
CA THR A 342 6.48 4.39 -12.03
C THR A 342 7.78 4.81 -12.71
N VAL A 343 8.90 4.27 -12.22
CA VAL A 343 10.25 4.38 -12.81
C VAL A 343 10.91 3.02 -12.78
N TYR A 344 11.46 2.58 -13.90
CA TYR A 344 12.40 1.47 -14.00
C TYR A 344 13.81 2.00 -14.29
N GLY A 345 14.80 1.52 -13.55
CA GLY A 345 16.21 1.60 -13.92
C GLY A 345 16.75 0.18 -14.15
N TYR A 346 17.11 -0.14 -15.38
CA TYR A 346 17.75 -1.41 -15.73
C TYR A 346 19.25 -1.20 -15.87
N ALA A 347 20.06 -2.04 -15.22
CA ALA A 347 21.51 -1.97 -15.30
C ALA A 347 22.06 -2.15 -16.73
N THR A 348 21.32 -2.83 -17.61
CA THR A 348 21.68 -3.07 -19.01
C THR A 348 20.44 -2.98 -19.92
N SER A 349 20.64 -2.92 -21.24
CA SER A 349 19.58 -2.80 -22.24
C SER A 349 18.87 -4.14 -22.51
N GLU A 350 17.78 -4.11 -23.27
CA GLU A 350 17.14 -5.35 -23.77
C GLU A 350 18.17 -6.21 -24.54
N ASP A 351 18.09 -7.54 -24.36
CA ASP A 351 19.02 -8.54 -24.88
C ASP A 351 20.53 -8.40 -24.53
N ALA A 352 20.87 -7.52 -23.57
CA ALA A 352 22.24 -7.32 -23.11
C ALA A 352 22.56 -7.99 -21.75
N GLU A 353 23.84 -8.02 -21.41
CA GLU A 353 24.40 -8.54 -20.16
C GLU A 353 24.76 -7.38 -19.23
N ALA A 354 24.70 -7.63 -17.92
CA ALA A 354 25.18 -6.70 -16.89
C ALA A 354 26.49 -7.25 -16.29
N TYR A 355 27.46 -6.38 -16.02
CA TYR A 355 28.80 -6.79 -15.60
C TYR A 355 29.16 -6.30 -14.19
N GLU A 356 29.99 -7.12 -13.53
CA GLU A 356 30.57 -6.88 -12.21
C GLU A 356 32.06 -6.54 -12.36
N VAL A 357 32.59 -5.68 -11.50
CA VAL A 357 34.03 -5.35 -11.45
C VAL A 357 34.63 -5.85 -10.15
N GLN A 358 35.84 -6.39 -10.23
CA GLN A 358 36.68 -6.76 -9.09
C GLN A 358 37.70 -5.65 -8.83
N ASP A 359 37.44 -4.80 -7.85
CA ASP A 359 38.33 -3.71 -7.41
C ASP A 359 39.02 -4.14 -6.09
N GLY A 360 40.05 -5.00 -6.22
CA GLY A 360 40.79 -5.54 -5.06
C GLY A 360 40.02 -6.64 -4.34
N GLU A 361 39.81 -6.50 -3.02
CA GLU A 361 39.05 -7.47 -2.22
C GLU A 361 37.52 -7.39 -2.44
N PHE A 362 37.03 -6.28 -2.98
CA PHE A 362 35.60 -6.01 -3.15
C PHE A 362 35.17 -6.11 -4.62
N SER A 363 34.08 -6.84 -4.84
CA SER A 363 33.34 -6.84 -6.10
C SER A 363 32.10 -5.96 -5.97
N SER A 364 31.85 -5.11 -6.97
CA SER A 364 30.61 -4.30 -7.06
C SER A 364 30.08 -4.29 -8.49
N GLY A 365 28.76 -4.24 -8.62
CA GLY A 365 28.09 -4.14 -9.91
C GLY A 365 28.38 -2.79 -10.55
N ILE A 366 28.58 -2.76 -11.87
CA ILE A 366 28.80 -1.51 -12.60
C ILE A 366 27.65 -0.52 -12.34
N PHE A 367 26.42 -1.01 -12.26
CA PHE A 367 25.27 -0.16 -11.97
C PHE A 367 25.35 0.46 -10.56
N MET A 368 25.60 -0.36 -9.54
CA MET A 368 25.71 0.11 -8.15
C MET A 368 26.90 1.06 -7.91
N LYS A 369 28.05 0.78 -8.55
CA LYS A 369 29.28 1.62 -8.54
C LYS A 369 28.99 3.09 -8.84
N TYR A 370 28.03 3.36 -9.73
CA TYR A 370 27.62 4.70 -10.11
C TYR A 370 26.36 5.18 -9.37
N LEU A 371 25.35 4.31 -9.17
CA LEU A 371 24.13 4.64 -8.43
C LEU A 371 24.42 5.23 -7.04
N LYS A 372 25.43 4.71 -6.32
CA LYS A 372 25.79 5.22 -4.98
C LYS A 372 26.24 6.67 -4.93
N LYS A 373 26.73 7.24 -6.04
CA LYS A 373 27.16 8.64 -6.14
C LYS A 373 25.98 9.61 -6.25
N HIS A 374 24.87 9.15 -6.84
CA HIS A 374 23.76 10.01 -7.25
C HIS A 374 22.49 9.81 -6.41
N ILE A 375 22.30 8.63 -5.81
CA ILE A 375 21.07 8.29 -5.07
C ILE A 375 20.72 9.22 -3.89
N LEU A 376 21.72 9.89 -3.29
CA LEU A 376 21.53 10.85 -2.19
C LEU A 376 21.25 12.29 -2.66
N GLN A 377 21.25 12.57 -3.97
CA GLN A 377 21.07 13.92 -4.49
C GLN A 377 19.59 14.33 -4.46
N GLU A 378 19.35 15.60 -4.13
CA GLU A 378 18.01 16.22 -4.15
C GLU A 378 17.60 16.54 -5.61
N LYS A 379 17.24 15.49 -6.35
CA LYS A 379 16.82 15.54 -7.75
C LYS A 379 15.63 14.61 -7.99
N LYS A 380 14.79 14.94 -8.98
CA LYS A 380 13.77 14.01 -9.51
C LYS A 380 14.42 12.67 -9.82
N VAL A 381 13.79 11.56 -9.44
CA VAL A 381 14.35 10.20 -9.60
C VAL A 381 14.81 9.91 -11.03
N THR A 382 14.12 10.41 -12.05
CA THR A 382 14.53 10.23 -13.46
C THR A 382 15.83 10.94 -13.77
N HIS A 383 15.99 12.21 -13.38
CA HIS A 383 17.22 12.97 -13.58
C HIS A 383 18.41 12.37 -12.79
N MET A 384 18.15 11.85 -11.59
CA MET A 384 19.17 11.11 -10.81
C MET A 384 19.64 9.85 -11.55
N LEU A 385 18.73 9.09 -12.18
CA LEU A 385 19.09 7.94 -13.00
C LEU A 385 19.74 8.35 -14.34
N GLU A 386 19.38 9.49 -14.92
CA GLU A 386 20.04 10.06 -16.09
C GLU A 386 21.51 10.41 -15.79
N ASP A 387 21.82 11.00 -14.62
CA ASP A 387 23.20 11.20 -14.18
C ASP A 387 23.97 9.86 -14.11
N VAL A 388 23.36 8.80 -13.56
CA VAL A 388 23.96 7.46 -13.47
C VAL A 388 24.19 6.85 -14.86
N LEU A 389 23.26 7.05 -15.79
CA LEU A 389 23.35 6.59 -17.18
C LEU A 389 24.50 7.28 -17.92
N GLU A 390 24.67 8.60 -17.75
CA GLU A 390 25.82 9.33 -18.30
C GLU A 390 27.15 8.82 -17.74
N ASP A 391 27.20 8.57 -16.43
CA ASP A 391 28.42 8.13 -15.73
C ASP A 391 28.84 6.71 -16.12
N ILE A 392 27.88 5.79 -16.33
CA ILE A 392 28.10 4.44 -16.89
C ILE A 392 28.53 4.53 -18.36
N GLY A 393 27.88 5.40 -19.16
CA GLY A 393 28.23 5.62 -20.57
C GLY A 393 29.63 6.20 -20.79
N ARG A 394 30.27 6.72 -19.73
CA ARG A 394 31.67 7.20 -19.71
C ARG A 394 32.66 6.17 -19.16
N ASP A 395 32.22 5.01 -18.67
CA ASP A 395 33.13 3.98 -18.12
C ASP A 395 33.79 3.15 -19.24
N PRO A 396 35.13 3.18 -19.39
CA PRO A 396 35.84 2.47 -20.44
C PRO A 396 35.77 0.94 -20.31
N LEU A 397 35.42 0.38 -19.14
CA LEU A 397 35.33 -1.07 -18.91
C LEU A 397 34.11 -1.70 -19.63
N VAL A 398 33.00 -0.94 -19.67
CA VAL A 398 31.69 -1.37 -20.16
C VAL A 398 31.21 -0.66 -21.43
N THR A 399 31.96 0.34 -21.91
CA THR A 399 31.68 1.02 -23.19
C THR A 399 31.45 0.00 -24.31
N GLY A 400 30.24 0.00 -24.90
CA GLY A 400 29.84 -0.93 -25.97
C GLY A 400 29.46 -2.34 -25.53
N LYS A 401 29.38 -2.63 -24.21
CA LYS A 401 28.97 -3.93 -23.65
C LYS A 401 27.72 -3.85 -22.79
N GLN A 402 27.63 -2.83 -21.94
CA GLN A 402 26.49 -2.58 -21.04
C GLN A 402 26.05 -1.13 -21.20
N VAL A 403 24.75 -0.95 -21.40
CA VAL A 403 24.12 0.36 -21.56
C VAL A 403 22.91 0.40 -20.65
N MET A 404 22.92 1.27 -19.64
CA MET A 404 21.79 1.44 -18.72
C MET A 404 20.55 1.90 -19.48
N GLU A 405 19.37 1.40 -19.10
CA GLU A 405 18.09 1.77 -19.69
C GLU A 405 17.13 2.32 -18.62
N ILE A 406 16.43 3.41 -18.94
CA ILE A 406 15.43 4.03 -18.07
C ILE A 406 14.08 3.98 -18.78
N LYS A 407 13.07 3.38 -18.16
CA LYS A 407 11.66 3.40 -18.63
C LYS A 407 10.78 3.97 -17.52
N HIS A 408 10.10 5.10 -17.73
CA HIS A 408 9.28 5.71 -16.69
C HIS A 408 7.95 6.28 -17.19
N THR A 409 7.00 6.40 -16.28
CA THR A 409 5.74 7.15 -16.44
C THR A 409 5.63 8.28 -15.40
N LEU A 410 6.63 8.46 -14.52
CA LEU A 410 6.63 9.43 -13.43
C LEU A 410 6.40 10.88 -13.91
N LYS A 411 5.18 11.37 -13.70
CA LYS A 411 4.72 12.72 -14.04
C LYS A 411 5.36 13.77 -13.13
N GLU A 412 5.22 13.56 -11.82
CA GLU A 412 5.61 14.49 -10.76
C GLU A 412 7.13 14.52 -10.52
N ALA A 413 7.66 15.61 -9.94
CA ALA A 413 9.09 15.80 -9.72
C ALA A 413 9.61 15.19 -8.40
N ARG A 414 9.08 14.02 -8.02
CA ARG A 414 9.40 13.32 -6.78
C ARG A 414 10.89 12.93 -6.72
N ALA A 415 11.53 13.14 -5.57
CA ALA A 415 12.92 12.78 -5.29
C ALA A 415 12.99 11.72 -4.18
N LEU A 416 14.10 10.96 -4.10
CA LEU A 416 14.26 10.01 -2.98
C LEU A 416 14.53 10.72 -1.64
N THR A 417 14.94 11.99 -1.70
CA THR A 417 15.18 12.89 -0.57
C THR A 417 13.89 13.51 0.01
N ASP A 418 12.75 13.42 -0.68
CA ASP A 418 11.47 14.03 -0.27
C ASP A 418 11.12 13.75 1.21
N PRO A 419 10.60 14.72 1.99
CA PRO A 419 10.22 14.51 3.38
C PRO A 419 9.12 13.44 3.56
N ILE A 420 9.06 12.86 4.75
CA ILE A 420 8.00 11.92 5.16
C ILE A 420 6.98 12.66 6.04
N TYR A 421 5.71 12.69 5.63
CA TYR A 421 4.59 13.20 6.43
C TYR A 421 3.57 12.07 6.67
N PRO A 422 3.62 11.38 7.83
CA PRO A 422 2.78 10.21 8.09
C PRO A 422 1.31 10.60 8.33
N THR A 423 0.42 10.12 7.45
CA THR A 423 -1.04 10.27 7.58
C THR A 423 -1.63 9.05 8.30
N GLY A 424 -1.82 9.17 9.62
CA GLY A 424 -2.71 8.31 10.42
C GLY A 424 -2.32 6.84 10.64
N LEU A 425 -2.26 6.41 11.92
CA LEU A 425 -2.24 5.02 12.41
C LEU A 425 -1.10 4.06 11.98
N THR A 426 -0.37 4.30 10.88
CA THR A 426 0.78 3.46 10.48
C THR A 426 2.04 3.66 11.34
N ALA A 427 2.04 4.62 12.25
CA ALA A 427 3.14 4.90 13.18
C ALA A 427 3.33 3.85 14.29
N VAL A 428 2.44 2.86 14.42
CA VAL A 428 2.47 1.85 15.50
C VAL A 428 2.50 0.42 14.97
N LEU A 429 3.50 0.12 14.14
CA LEU A 429 4.14 -1.19 14.13
C LEU A 429 5.63 -0.97 13.75
N TRP A 430 6.53 -1.56 14.54
CA TRP A 430 8.00 -1.50 14.35
C TRP A 430 8.70 -0.21 14.80
N GLY A 431 8.23 0.34 15.93
CA GLY A 431 9.03 1.21 16.80
C GLY A 431 10.01 0.44 17.69
N HIS A 432 10.84 -0.44 17.11
CA HIS A 432 12.07 -0.89 17.75
C HIS A 432 13.19 -0.88 16.71
N SER A 433 14.04 0.13 16.85
CA SER A 433 15.32 0.28 16.16
C SER A 433 16.09 -1.05 16.12
N CYS A 434 16.91 -1.22 15.08
CA CYS A 434 18.01 -2.18 15.09
C CYS A 434 19.09 -1.70 16.09
N GLU A 435 18.71 -1.67 17.36
CA GLU A 435 19.61 -1.39 18.47
C GLU A 435 20.58 -2.55 18.60
N LEU A 436 21.86 -2.20 18.73
CA LEU A 436 22.95 -3.14 18.90
C LEU A 436 22.72 -3.89 20.22
N LEU A 437 22.05 -5.04 20.18
CA LEU A 437 21.79 -5.86 21.36
C LEU A 437 23.14 -6.29 21.92
N ARG A 438 23.48 -5.69 23.07
CA ARG A 438 24.63 -6.05 23.90
C ARG A 438 24.10 -6.78 25.11
N GLU A 439 24.58 -7.99 25.33
CA GLU A 439 24.16 -8.80 26.47
C GLU A 439 25.38 -9.41 27.15
N THR A 440 25.55 -9.16 28.44
CA THR A 440 26.63 -9.78 29.22
C THR A 440 26.17 -11.12 29.80
N VAL A 441 26.90 -12.17 29.50
CA VAL A 441 26.69 -13.53 30.02
C VAL A 441 27.80 -13.85 31.02
N THR A 442 27.44 -14.35 32.20
CA THR A 442 28.41 -14.75 33.24
C THR A 442 28.48 -16.27 33.34
N PHE A 443 29.69 -16.82 33.22
CA PHE A 443 29.96 -18.24 33.43
C PHE A 443 30.06 -18.57 34.92
N PRO A 444 29.68 -19.81 35.35
CA PRO A 444 29.85 -20.28 36.73
C PRO A 444 31.25 -20.03 37.33
N CYS A 445 32.31 -20.08 36.53
CA CYS A 445 33.68 -19.76 36.97
C CYS A 445 33.93 -18.28 37.34
N GLY A 446 32.98 -17.38 37.05
CA GLY A 446 33.06 -15.94 37.29
C GLY A 446 33.51 -15.11 36.09
N ILE A 447 33.83 -15.73 34.95
CA ILE A 447 34.17 -15.01 33.70
C ILE A 447 32.93 -14.40 33.08
N GLN A 448 33.02 -13.12 32.70
CA GLN A 448 31.97 -12.41 31.96
C GLN A 448 32.33 -12.30 30.48
N VAL A 449 31.31 -12.43 29.63
CA VAL A 449 31.41 -12.36 28.17
C VAL A 449 30.35 -11.37 27.67
N GLU A 450 30.77 -10.32 26.97
CA GLU A 450 29.87 -9.40 26.27
C GLU A 450 29.54 -10.00 24.90
N LEU A 451 28.29 -10.43 24.71
CA LEU A 451 27.74 -10.77 23.38
C LEU A 451 27.24 -9.50 22.70
N ARG A 452 27.54 -9.38 21.40
CA ARG A 452 27.04 -8.30 20.53
C ARG A 452 26.38 -8.89 19.30
N PHE A 453 25.15 -8.46 19.02
CA PHE A 453 24.40 -8.87 17.85
C PHE A 453 24.34 -7.72 16.83
N ARG A 454 24.78 -7.99 15.59
CA ARG A 454 24.76 -7.04 14.46
C ARG A 454 24.06 -7.68 13.27
N GLU A 455 22.95 -7.09 12.84
CA GLU A 455 22.26 -7.44 11.59
C GLU A 455 23.05 -6.83 10.42
N VAL A 456 23.46 -7.65 9.45
CA VAL A 456 24.17 -7.18 8.23
C VAL A 456 23.18 -7.10 7.08
N PHE A 457 22.40 -8.18 6.93
CA PHE A 457 21.22 -8.27 6.09
C PHE A 457 20.11 -8.81 6.98
N SER A 458 18.85 -8.59 6.63
CA SER A 458 17.74 -8.99 7.48
C SER A 458 17.62 -10.52 7.65
N ASN A 459 18.23 -11.31 6.76
CA ASN A 459 18.43 -12.76 6.92
C ASN A 459 19.86 -13.23 7.28
N VAL A 460 20.78 -12.30 7.59
CA VAL A 460 22.17 -12.60 7.99
C VAL A 460 22.57 -11.80 9.22
N MET A 461 22.75 -12.52 10.34
CA MET A 461 23.17 -11.94 11.62
C MET A 461 24.60 -12.32 11.96
N HIS A 462 25.34 -11.36 12.47
CA HIS A 462 26.65 -11.55 13.05
C HIS A 462 26.55 -11.53 14.58
N VAL A 463 27.12 -12.54 15.22
CA VAL A 463 27.27 -12.61 16.68
C VAL A 463 28.76 -12.52 16.98
N SER A 464 29.19 -11.47 17.67
CA SER A 464 30.53 -11.42 18.24
C SER A 464 30.48 -11.54 19.76
N ALA A 465 31.56 -12.06 20.33
CA ALA A 465 31.74 -12.18 21.76
C ALA A 465 33.08 -11.60 22.18
N LYS A 466 33.07 -10.80 23.24
CA LYS A 466 34.26 -10.21 23.85
C LYS A 466 34.41 -10.72 25.28
N LEU A 467 35.57 -11.29 25.59
CA LEU A 467 35.91 -11.75 26.92
C LEU A 467 36.24 -10.55 27.81
N GLN A 468 35.68 -10.50 29.01
CA GLN A 468 36.12 -9.53 30.01
C GLN A 468 37.33 -10.07 30.78
N ALA A 469 38.01 -9.19 31.53
CA ALA A 469 39.19 -9.54 32.30
C ALA A 469 38.92 -10.75 33.22
N PRO A 470 39.70 -11.85 33.10
CA PRO A 470 39.42 -13.07 33.85
C PRO A 470 39.70 -12.88 35.35
N PRO A 471 38.94 -13.56 36.23
CA PRO A 471 39.22 -13.60 37.66
C PRO A 471 40.64 -14.12 37.97
N PRO A 472 41.28 -13.66 39.07
CA PRO A 472 42.68 -13.96 39.37
C PRO A 472 42.99 -15.45 39.65
N HIS A 473 41.97 -16.32 39.79
CA HIS A 473 42.12 -17.77 39.94
C HIS A 473 42.11 -18.55 38.61
N ILE A 474 42.03 -17.87 37.45
CA ILE A 474 41.87 -18.48 36.12
C ILE A 474 42.93 -17.99 35.13
N ALA A 475 43.43 -18.90 34.28
CA ALA A 475 44.37 -18.63 33.18
C ALA A 475 44.06 -19.47 31.92
N ASP A 476 44.73 -19.21 30.79
CA ASP A 476 44.52 -19.87 29.47
C ASP A 476 43.03 -19.98 29.09
N VAL A 477 42.36 -18.83 29.03
CA VAL A 477 40.95 -18.76 28.66
C VAL A 477 40.79 -18.76 27.14
N ARG A 478 39.87 -19.57 26.63
CA ARG A 478 39.43 -19.58 25.23
C ARG A 478 37.91 -19.70 25.16
N LEU A 479 37.28 -18.83 24.39
CA LEU A 479 35.83 -18.82 24.16
C LEU A 479 35.53 -19.29 22.73
N LEU A 480 34.57 -20.21 22.60
CA LEU A 480 34.10 -20.72 21.31
C LEU A 480 32.59 -20.48 21.17
N LEU A 481 32.20 -19.89 20.04
CA LEU A 481 30.79 -19.80 19.62
C LEU A 481 30.46 -21.00 18.73
N CYS A 482 29.55 -21.86 19.20
CA CYS A 482 29.13 -23.04 18.46
C CYS A 482 27.95 -22.74 17.54
N ARG A 483 27.96 -23.30 16.32
CA ARG A 483 26.79 -23.21 15.41
C ARG A 483 25.58 -23.91 16.02
N PRO A 484 24.39 -23.28 16.02
CA PRO A 484 23.14 -23.92 16.42
C PRO A 484 22.88 -25.20 15.63
N ALA A 485 22.34 -26.23 16.30
CA ALA A 485 21.98 -27.49 15.66
C ALA A 485 20.84 -27.31 14.64
N GLU A 486 19.96 -26.32 14.83
CA GLU A 486 18.90 -25.98 13.86
C GLU A 486 19.45 -25.48 12.50
N MET A 487 20.74 -25.14 12.40
CA MET A 487 21.40 -24.65 11.19
C MET A 487 22.49 -25.62 10.67
N GLN A 488 22.58 -26.84 11.18
CA GLN A 488 23.69 -27.74 10.87
C GLN A 488 23.66 -28.26 9.42
N ASP A 489 22.48 -28.36 8.80
CA ASP A 489 22.30 -28.73 7.39
C ASP A 489 22.64 -27.60 6.38
N LEU A 490 22.95 -26.39 6.84
CA LEU A 490 23.39 -25.26 6.00
C LEU A 490 24.93 -25.25 5.78
N ALA A 491 25.63 -26.33 6.14
CA ALA A 491 27.07 -26.32 6.40
C ALA A 491 27.97 -26.85 5.25
N VAL A 492 27.80 -26.40 4.01
CA VAL A 492 28.82 -26.58 2.94
C VAL A 492 29.05 -25.29 2.13
N LEU A 493 29.67 -24.29 2.76
CA LEU A 493 30.37 -23.19 2.07
C LEU A 493 31.62 -22.80 2.89
N ARG A 494 32.63 -23.69 2.87
CA ARG A 494 33.95 -23.42 3.45
C ARG A 494 35.00 -23.31 2.32
N GLY A 495 34.93 -22.22 1.57
CA GLY A 495 35.89 -21.83 0.54
C GLY A 495 35.68 -20.38 0.13
N SER A 496 36.74 -19.57 0.15
CA SER A 496 36.88 -18.17 -0.37
C SER A 496 35.81 -17.11 -0.06
N GLN A 497 34.76 -17.40 0.71
CA GLN A 497 33.58 -16.54 0.92
C GLN A 497 33.25 -16.27 2.41
N SER A 498 34.17 -16.56 3.33
CA SER A 498 34.08 -15.93 4.67
C SER A 498 34.31 -14.42 4.51
N ASP A 499 35.34 -14.12 3.71
CA ASP A 499 36.11 -12.90 3.73
C ASP A 499 35.34 -11.65 3.27
N GLN A 500 34.44 -11.74 2.27
CA GLN A 500 33.73 -10.53 1.78
C GLN A 500 32.74 -9.94 2.79
N VAL A 501 31.83 -10.75 3.35
CA VAL A 501 30.88 -10.26 4.37
C VAL A 501 31.61 -9.86 5.66
N GLU A 502 32.71 -10.54 5.96
CA GLU A 502 33.58 -10.29 7.13
C GLU A 502 34.40 -8.99 6.95
N SER A 503 34.85 -8.68 5.73
CA SER A 503 35.54 -7.43 5.36
C SER A 503 34.57 -6.25 5.30
N LEU A 504 33.36 -6.41 4.76
CA LEU A 504 32.27 -5.42 4.84
C LEU A 504 31.86 -5.13 6.30
N LEU A 505 31.91 -6.13 7.17
CA LEU A 505 31.69 -5.96 8.61
C LEU A 505 32.85 -5.21 9.30
N THR A 506 34.09 -5.52 8.91
CA THR A 506 35.32 -4.91 9.41
C THR A 506 35.35 -3.42 9.09
N SER A 507 34.91 -3.00 7.89
CA SER A 507 34.78 -1.58 7.53
C SER A 507 33.68 -0.83 8.29
N LEU A 508 32.71 -1.54 8.90
CA LEU A 508 31.70 -0.98 9.80
C LEU A 508 32.08 -1.02 11.28
N SER A 509 33.22 -1.59 11.66
CA SER A 509 33.69 -1.61 13.05
C SER A 509 34.92 -0.73 13.21
N GLU A 510 34.84 0.26 14.09
CA GLU A 510 36.04 0.85 14.68
C GLU A 510 36.89 -0.27 15.30
N HIS A 511 38.22 -0.10 15.27
CA HIS A 511 39.22 -1.11 15.65
C HIS A 511 39.12 -1.57 17.13
N GLU A 512 38.14 -2.40 17.46
CA GLU A 512 38.06 -3.16 18.70
C GLU A 512 38.44 -4.62 18.46
N GLU A 513 39.40 -5.14 19.24
CA GLU A 513 39.67 -6.57 19.30
C GLU A 513 38.45 -7.34 19.83
N LEU A 514 38.05 -8.39 19.10
CA LEU A 514 36.95 -9.30 19.41
C LEU A 514 37.52 -10.72 19.52
N ASP A 515 37.23 -11.43 20.62
CA ASP A 515 37.82 -12.75 20.88
C ASP A 515 37.25 -13.85 19.98
N CYS A 516 35.95 -13.81 19.67
CA CYS A 516 35.36 -14.72 18.69
C CYS A 516 34.09 -14.17 18.01
N VAL A 517 33.81 -14.76 16.85
CA VAL A 517 32.86 -14.31 15.85
C VAL A 517 32.11 -15.50 15.26
N LEU A 518 30.79 -15.36 15.05
CA LEU A 518 29.93 -16.34 14.41
C LEU A 518 28.93 -15.67 13.46
N ARG A 519 28.96 -16.06 12.19
CA ARG A 519 27.98 -15.68 11.16
C ARG A 519 26.82 -16.69 11.11
N LEU A 520 25.58 -16.18 11.21
CA LEU A 520 24.34 -16.93 11.05
C LEU A 520 23.65 -16.47 9.76
N CYS A 521 23.60 -17.34 8.74
CA CYS A 521 22.95 -17.10 7.45
C CYS A 521 21.64 -17.88 7.35
N GLY A 522 20.76 -17.49 6.43
CA GLY A 522 19.55 -18.26 6.14
C GLY A 522 18.46 -18.14 7.21
N LEU A 523 18.42 -17.05 7.97
CA LEU A 523 17.47 -16.87 9.08
C LEU A 523 16.00 -16.94 8.64
N GLN A 524 15.70 -16.72 7.35
CA GLN A 524 14.35 -16.92 6.78
C GLN A 524 13.86 -18.37 6.83
N LYS A 525 14.78 -19.34 6.94
CA LYS A 525 14.48 -20.78 6.99
C LYS A 525 14.15 -21.27 8.39
N VAL A 526 14.42 -20.46 9.42
CA VAL A 526 14.32 -20.88 10.82
C VAL A 526 12.91 -20.64 11.36
N GLN A 527 12.21 -21.74 11.69
CA GLN A 527 10.84 -21.71 12.19
C GLN A 527 10.75 -21.77 13.73
N THR A 528 11.81 -22.24 14.40
CA THR A 528 11.93 -22.34 15.86
C THR A 528 12.75 -21.19 16.45
N ASP A 529 12.92 -21.14 17.76
CA ASP A 529 13.90 -20.26 18.37
C ASP A 529 15.32 -20.82 18.16
N VAL A 530 16.31 -19.96 17.96
CA VAL A 530 17.71 -20.39 17.70
C VAL A 530 18.46 -20.52 19.02
N LEU A 531 19.10 -21.67 19.24
CA LEU A 531 19.92 -21.92 20.42
C LEU A 531 21.42 -21.71 20.12
N LEU A 532 21.93 -20.55 20.52
CA LEU A 532 23.38 -20.27 20.51
C LEU A 532 24.03 -20.97 21.70
N GLN A 533 25.06 -21.79 21.45
CA GLN A 533 25.88 -22.38 22.50
C GLN A 533 27.26 -21.68 22.56
N LEU A 534 27.66 -21.30 23.78
CA LEU A 534 28.97 -20.75 24.09
C LEU A 534 29.75 -21.79 24.90
N ASP A 535 30.93 -22.17 24.43
CA ASP A 535 31.84 -23.07 25.14
C ASP A 535 33.08 -22.32 25.62
N LEU A 536 33.24 -22.23 26.94
CA LEU A 536 34.40 -21.62 27.59
C LEU A 536 35.36 -22.70 28.06
N HIS A 537 36.60 -22.65 27.59
CA HIS A 537 37.70 -23.48 28.05
C HIS A 537 38.67 -22.64 28.87
N TYR A 538 39.08 -23.12 30.04
CA TYR A 538 39.99 -22.37 30.90
C TYR A 538 40.82 -23.30 31.81
N THR A 539 41.89 -22.78 32.41
CA THR A 539 42.73 -23.50 33.37
C THR A 539 42.60 -22.86 34.76
N GLN A 540 42.28 -23.66 35.78
CA GLN A 540 42.22 -23.19 37.17
C GLN A 540 43.63 -23.16 37.78
N LEU A 541 44.07 -22.01 38.27
CA LEU A 541 45.44 -21.83 38.80
C LEU A 541 45.71 -22.66 40.07
N GLY A 542 44.69 -22.87 40.91
CA GLY A 542 44.82 -23.65 42.16
C GLY A 542 44.98 -25.16 41.94
N THR A 543 44.41 -25.72 40.88
CA THR A 543 44.42 -27.18 40.60
C THR A 543 45.27 -27.56 39.38
N LYS A 544 45.65 -26.58 38.55
CA LYS A 544 46.29 -26.75 37.22
C LYS A 544 45.49 -27.66 36.26
N GLN A 545 44.21 -27.88 36.52
CA GLN A 545 43.33 -28.66 35.64
C GLN A 545 42.64 -27.75 34.62
N ARG A 546 42.43 -28.28 33.42
CA ARG A 546 41.68 -27.62 32.35
C ARG A 546 40.20 -27.97 32.47
N ALA A 547 39.36 -26.95 32.59
CA ALA A 547 37.92 -27.05 32.68
C ALA A 547 37.25 -26.62 31.36
N ARG A 548 36.00 -27.07 31.17
CA ARG A 548 35.09 -26.60 30.12
C ARG A 548 33.74 -26.32 30.75
N GLU A 549 33.20 -25.14 30.48
CA GLU A 549 31.83 -24.76 30.82
C GLU A 549 31.08 -24.41 29.55
N SER A 550 29.81 -24.83 29.46
CA SER A 550 28.96 -24.59 28.30
C SER A 550 27.71 -23.84 28.73
N LEU A 551 27.41 -22.73 28.08
CA LEU A 551 26.18 -21.97 28.27
C LEU A 551 25.35 -21.98 26.98
N ARG A 552 24.02 -21.98 27.14
CA ARG A 552 23.07 -21.89 26.03
C ARG A 552 22.26 -20.62 26.16
N LYS A 553 22.15 -19.89 25.05
CA LYS A 553 21.40 -18.65 24.96
C LYS A 553 20.37 -18.77 23.83
N ILE A 554 19.11 -18.54 24.17
CA ILE A 554 18.06 -18.39 23.17
C ILE A 554 18.26 -17.03 22.49
N LEU A 555 18.51 -17.05 21.18
CA LEU A 555 18.38 -15.84 20.37
C LEU A 555 16.89 -15.61 20.16
N ARG A 556 16.39 -14.43 20.53
CA ARG A 556 15.04 -14.01 20.15
C ARG A 556 14.91 -14.14 18.63
N LYS A 557 13.80 -14.68 18.14
CA LYS A 557 13.53 -14.78 16.69
C LYS A 557 13.84 -13.44 16.03
N SER A 558 14.77 -13.45 15.06
CA SER A 558 14.99 -12.26 14.24
C SER A 558 13.66 -11.88 13.61
N LEU A 559 13.45 -10.58 13.36
CA LEU A 559 12.12 -10.15 12.94
C LEU A 559 11.81 -10.57 11.49
N VAL A 560 12.83 -11.02 10.72
CA VAL A 560 12.67 -11.87 9.53
C VAL A 560 12.25 -13.30 9.84
N ALA A 561 12.85 -13.99 10.81
CA ALA A 561 12.35 -15.32 11.21
C ALA A 561 10.88 -15.25 11.65
N GLN A 562 10.45 -14.15 12.28
CA GLN A 562 9.03 -13.90 12.60
C GLN A 562 8.16 -13.69 11.35
N LEU A 563 8.62 -12.86 10.40
CA LEU A 563 7.96 -12.66 9.11
C LEU A 563 7.71 -13.99 8.39
N PHE A 564 8.72 -14.86 8.29
CA PHE A 564 8.61 -16.15 7.60
C PHE A 564 7.95 -17.26 8.46
N SER A 565 7.76 -17.04 9.78
CA SER A 565 7.11 -17.99 10.71
C SER A 565 5.57 -17.97 10.67
N GLN A 566 4.91 -17.24 9.76
CA GLN A 566 3.44 -17.18 9.72
C GLN A 566 2.83 -18.57 9.44
N LYS A 567 2.32 -19.21 10.51
CA LYS A 567 1.41 -20.36 10.41
C LYS A 567 0.25 -19.99 9.48
N LYS A 568 -0.16 -20.96 8.65
CA LYS A 568 -1.32 -20.90 7.75
C LYS A 568 -2.41 -19.96 8.30
N CYS A 569 -2.70 -18.89 7.56
CA CYS A 569 -3.82 -18.03 7.88
C CYS A 569 -5.10 -18.87 7.81
N VAL A 570 -5.70 -19.15 8.97
CA VAL A 570 -6.96 -19.87 9.04
C VAL A 570 -8.04 -18.91 8.59
N ILE A 571 -8.58 -19.14 7.40
CA ILE A 571 -9.81 -18.48 6.93
C ILE A 571 -10.89 -18.77 7.98
N PRO A 572 -11.50 -17.76 8.62
CA PRO A 572 -12.65 -18.00 9.48
C PRO A 572 -13.75 -18.65 8.65
N PRO A 573 -14.41 -19.73 9.09
CA PRO A 573 -15.51 -20.30 8.33
C PRO A 573 -16.59 -19.23 8.17
N HIS A 574 -16.94 -18.93 6.91
CA HIS A 574 -18.08 -18.08 6.63
C HIS A 574 -19.30 -18.63 7.36
N GLN A 575 -19.97 -17.78 8.13
CA GLN A 575 -21.28 -18.12 8.68
C GLN A 575 -22.25 -18.31 7.51
N GLU A 576 -22.62 -19.56 7.25
CA GLU A 576 -23.65 -19.89 6.28
C GLU A 576 -24.96 -19.21 6.69
N ALA A 577 -25.37 -18.19 5.93
CA ALA A 577 -26.68 -17.60 6.09
C ALA A 577 -27.74 -18.63 5.70
N SER A 578 -28.54 -19.05 6.70
CA SER A 578 -29.56 -20.08 6.59
C SER A 578 -30.55 -19.80 5.45
N LYS A 579 -30.69 -20.75 4.51
CA LYS A 579 -31.80 -20.78 3.54
C LYS A 579 -33.12 -21.08 4.29
N PRO A 580 -34.18 -20.27 4.14
CA PRO A 580 -35.51 -20.65 4.59
C PRO A 580 -36.19 -21.60 3.59
N THR A 581 -37.00 -22.52 4.11
CA THR A 581 -37.65 -23.61 3.36
C THR A 581 -39.07 -23.27 2.87
N SER A 582 -39.31 -23.58 1.59
CA SER A 582 -40.56 -24.08 0.98
C SER A 582 -41.94 -23.40 1.22
N SER A 583 -42.45 -22.73 0.17
CA SER A 583 -43.89 -22.67 -0.23
C SER A 583 -44.09 -21.94 -1.59
N SER A 584 -45.05 -22.23 -2.49
CA SER A 584 -45.77 -23.49 -2.84
C SER A 584 -46.70 -23.32 -4.09
N TYR A 585 -46.27 -23.75 -5.29
CA TYR A 585 -47.07 -23.99 -6.53
C TYR A 585 -47.81 -22.80 -7.22
N PRO A 586 -48.28 -22.92 -8.51
CA PRO A 586 -48.08 -23.96 -9.53
C PRO A 586 -47.52 -23.45 -10.89
N LYS A 587 -47.52 -24.34 -11.90
CA LYS A 587 -46.98 -24.21 -13.27
C LYS A 587 -48.05 -23.76 -14.30
N ASP A 588 -47.60 -23.22 -15.43
CA ASP A 588 -47.99 -23.54 -16.82
C ASP A 588 -46.74 -23.29 -17.70
N GLY A 589 -46.38 -24.06 -18.75
CA GLY A 589 -47.07 -24.27 -20.03
C GLY A 589 -46.66 -23.16 -21.03
N SER A 590 -46.07 -23.38 -22.22
CA SER A 590 -46.00 -24.56 -23.11
C SER A 590 -44.94 -24.39 -24.24
N MET A 591 -44.46 -25.52 -24.77
CA MET A 591 -43.99 -25.85 -26.14
C MET A 591 -43.08 -24.92 -27.01
N VAL A 592 -41.97 -25.55 -27.39
CA VAL A 592 -41.10 -25.40 -28.59
C VAL A 592 -41.86 -25.99 -29.82
N PRO A 593 -41.71 -25.50 -31.09
CA PRO A 593 -40.63 -26.03 -31.94
C PRO A 593 -39.98 -25.12 -33.00
N ALA A 594 -38.79 -25.59 -33.41
CA ALA A 594 -37.89 -25.03 -34.41
C ALA A 594 -38.37 -25.19 -35.87
N ALA A 595 -37.72 -24.46 -36.78
CA ALA A 595 -37.65 -24.77 -38.21
C ALA A 595 -36.20 -24.65 -38.72
N GLN A 596 -35.90 -25.36 -39.82
CA GLN A 596 -34.56 -25.71 -40.29
C GLN A 596 -34.36 -25.35 -41.78
N LYS A 597 -33.09 -25.35 -42.24
CA LYS A 597 -32.57 -25.66 -43.61
C LYS A 597 -32.49 -24.59 -44.71
N GLY A 598 -31.48 -24.82 -45.58
CA GLY A 598 -31.18 -24.17 -46.88
C GLY A 598 -29.99 -23.21 -46.77
N LEU A 599 -28.72 -23.52 -47.07
CA LEU A 599 -28.02 -24.43 -48.02
C LEU A 599 -27.91 -23.91 -49.47
N ALA A 600 -26.70 -24.04 -50.03
CA ALA A 600 -26.24 -23.78 -51.41
C ALA A 600 -25.94 -22.31 -51.81
N SER A 601 -24.98 -21.98 -52.71
CA SER A 601 -23.57 -22.39 -52.96
C SER A 601 -23.05 -21.75 -54.29
N LEU A 602 -21.72 -21.69 -54.49
CA LEU A 602 -20.99 -21.40 -55.76
C LEU A 602 -20.92 -19.90 -56.17
N GLU A 603 -19.74 -19.27 -56.23
CA GLU A 603 -18.82 -19.08 -57.41
C GLU A 603 -19.29 -17.93 -58.36
N VAL A 604 -18.45 -17.08 -59.01
CA VAL A 604 -16.99 -17.02 -59.22
C VAL A 604 -16.54 -15.58 -59.65
N GLU A 605 -15.21 -15.34 -59.78
CA GLU A 605 -14.52 -14.29 -60.59
C GLU A 605 -14.35 -12.80 -60.13
N SER A 606 -13.08 -12.49 -59.83
CA SER A 606 -12.21 -11.39 -60.35
C SER A 606 -12.68 -9.93 -60.55
N GLY A 607 -11.85 -8.95 -60.13
CA GLY A 607 -11.94 -7.58 -60.66
C GLY A 607 -11.23 -6.44 -59.90
N SER A 608 -9.89 -6.37 -59.97
CA SER A 608 -9.03 -5.15 -59.94
C SER A 608 -9.45 -3.84 -59.21
N SER A 609 -8.51 -3.37 -58.36
CA SER A 609 -7.92 -1.99 -58.31
C SER A 609 -8.40 -0.90 -57.32
N SER A 610 -7.38 -0.16 -56.84
CA SER A 610 -7.32 1.21 -56.27
C SER A 610 -8.00 1.58 -54.94
N GLN A 611 -7.15 1.84 -53.93
CA GLN A 611 -7.07 3.07 -53.08
C GLN A 611 -8.40 3.81 -52.76
N CYS A 612 -8.80 4.13 -51.53
CA CYS A 612 -8.01 4.70 -50.43
C CYS A 612 -8.88 4.97 -49.17
N SER A 613 -8.24 5.46 -48.09
CA SER A 613 -8.79 6.23 -46.95
C SER A 613 -9.73 5.58 -45.90
N SER A 614 -9.19 5.54 -44.68
CA SER A 614 -9.75 6.00 -43.39
C SER A 614 -10.89 5.26 -42.68
N GLN A 615 -10.57 4.87 -41.42
CA GLN A 615 -11.45 4.86 -40.23
C GLN A 615 -12.64 3.87 -40.23
N SER A 616 -13.12 3.33 -39.11
CA SER A 616 -12.59 3.17 -37.73
C SER A 616 -13.54 2.21 -36.99
N ASN A 617 -13.07 1.57 -35.92
CA ASN A 617 -13.85 0.98 -34.82
C ASN A 617 -15.11 0.15 -35.16
N THR A 618 -15.02 -1.16 -34.93
CA THR A 618 -16.08 -1.88 -34.22
C THR A 618 -15.50 -2.62 -33.02
N CYS A 619 -16.25 -2.58 -31.92
CA CYS A 619 -15.91 -3.18 -30.64
C CYS A 619 -16.21 -4.68 -30.66
N SER A 620 -15.37 -5.48 -30.00
CA SER A 620 -15.71 -6.82 -29.54
C SER A 620 -15.10 -7.02 -28.16
N GLU A 621 -15.96 -7.18 -27.15
CA GLU A 621 -15.58 -7.60 -25.80
C GLU A 621 -15.03 -9.04 -25.84
N PRO A 622 -14.14 -9.38 -24.89
CA PRO A 622 -13.99 -10.76 -24.45
C PRO A 622 -14.35 -10.90 -22.97
N GLU A 623 -15.50 -11.52 -22.75
CA GLU A 623 -15.85 -12.47 -21.69
C GLU A 623 -14.96 -12.54 -20.43
N GLU A 624 -15.61 -12.32 -19.28
CA GLU A 624 -15.14 -12.75 -17.96
C GLU A 624 -14.89 -14.27 -17.94
N ASN A 625 -13.74 -14.70 -17.41
CA ASN A 625 -13.54 -16.06 -16.90
C ASN A 625 -12.56 -16.01 -15.73
N ASP A 626 -13.12 -16.17 -14.53
CA ASP A 626 -12.44 -16.07 -13.24
C ASP A 626 -11.95 -17.42 -12.68
N GLU A 627 -10.99 -17.33 -11.75
CA GLU A 627 -10.83 -18.23 -10.59
C GLU A 627 -10.76 -19.76 -10.84
N SER A 628 -9.61 -20.28 -11.29
CA SER A 628 -9.23 -21.67 -10.99
C SER A 628 -7.72 -21.98 -11.02
N ASP A 629 -6.96 -21.60 -9.98
CA ASP A 629 -5.64 -22.23 -9.76
C ASP A 629 -5.08 -22.20 -8.30
N LEU A 630 -5.90 -21.89 -7.30
CA LEU A 630 -5.49 -21.88 -5.88
C LEU A 630 -5.89 -23.16 -5.09
N SER A 631 -6.56 -24.12 -5.71
CA SER A 631 -7.06 -25.34 -5.06
C SER A 631 -6.30 -26.62 -5.42
N SER A 632 -5.56 -26.65 -6.53
CA SER A 632 -4.91 -27.85 -7.09
C SER A 632 -3.64 -28.29 -6.35
N LEU A 633 -2.90 -27.35 -5.74
CA LEU A 633 -1.60 -27.61 -5.08
C LEU A 633 -1.69 -28.09 -3.62
N CYS A 634 -2.86 -28.06 -2.97
CA CYS A 634 -3.03 -28.55 -1.59
C CYS A 634 -3.45 -30.03 -1.49
N SER A 635 -3.84 -30.68 -2.59
CA SER A 635 -4.33 -32.08 -2.59
C SER A 635 -3.26 -33.12 -2.95
N ALA A 636 -2.15 -32.71 -3.58
CA ALA A 636 -1.06 -33.61 -3.99
C ALA A 636 -0.16 -34.08 -2.82
N LEU A 637 -0.09 -33.32 -1.72
CA LEU A 637 0.75 -33.64 -0.54
C LEU A 637 0.07 -34.52 0.53
N LEU A 638 -1.15 -34.99 0.28
CA LEU A 638 -1.90 -35.88 1.16
C LEU A 638 -1.97 -37.35 0.67
N ARG A 639 -1.21 -37.70 -0.38
CA ARG A 639 -1.15 -39.07 -0.93
C ARG A 639 0.28 -39.62 -1.03
N ALA A 640 1.06 -39.42 0.03
CA ALA A 640 2.32 -40.14 0.24
C ALA A 640 2.43 -40.56 1.71
N SER A 641 2.06 -41.81 2.00
CA SER A 641 2.39 -42.49 3.25
C SER A 641 2.63 -43.98 2.94
N PRO A 642 3.59 -44.65 3.58
CA PRO A 642 4.09 -45.94 3.09
C PRO A 642 3.15 -47.08 3.45
N GLY A 643 3.11 -48.10 2.60
CA GLY A 643 2.39 -49.34 2.91
C GLY A 643 3.06 -50.13 4.04
N GLN A 644 2.25 -50.78 4.87
CA GLN A 644 2.65 -51.91 5.70
C GLN A 644 1.85 -53.14 5.29
N ASN A 645 2.53 -54.28 5.19
CA ASN A 645 1.96 -55.58 4.90
C ASN A 645 1.09 -56.09 6.06
N CYS A 646 0.04 -56.84 5.75
CA CYS A 646 -0.33 -58.06 6.49
C CYS A 646 -1.22 -58.96 5.62
N SER A 647 -0.90 -60.27 5.65
CA SER A 647 -1.63 -61.44 5.09
C SER A 647 -1.99 -61.38 3.61
#